data_AF-A0A818S7B5-F1
#
_entry.id   AF-A0A818S7B5-F1
#
_cell.length_a   1.000
_cell.length_b   1.000
_cell.length_c   1.000
_cell.angle_alpha   90.00
_cell.angle_beta   90.00
_cell.angle_gamma   90.00
#
_symmetry.space_group_name_H-M   'P 1'
#
loop_
_entity.id
_entity.type
_entity.pdbx_description
1 polymer ?
#
loop_
_entity_poly.entity_id
_entity_poly.type
_entity_poly.pdbx_seq_one_letter_code
_entity_poly.pdbx_strand_id
1 'polypeptide(L)'
;MDLTINCDMGESYGIWKMGNDEEIMPHVHLINVACGFHAGDPNEMSKTIKLAKLYPHIKVGAHPGLPDLQGFGRREMIMNPDEIENIIVYQVGGLQAFLNKESLPLHHVKPHGSLYNMTARDELKGDALCKAILQFSNTHNDNKNIDDEVTDNNKIKLIGLANSYHEICAKKYNIPFIPEFFADLEYDNKGKLIITRKHDPININQVIKHVEVALNENKIIANDHTTELFIRFETICVHSDTPNSVEVAKTVNDILKQWKVNKHIQENNIKILIANRGETAIRIIETCKRLKLKTITVYTEQDEYSLHTLKSDESVLISNYTNIDEILEICKNNNVIAVHPGYGFLSENHEFVRKLEDENIIFIGPKSEIIQNFGLKHYARNLAKQLNIPIIPGSTNLLPKNDDEAFEIAKNDINQIGGYPILIKATGGGGGIGMKICNNDNELLLAIQQCRNKALLYFNNDDIYIEKYYPNSRHIEVQIFGNGNGEIIHLGTRECSIQRRYQKIIEESPSPFFLNNNNNNNILDDLCNCAIKLAQSVNYYSVGTIEFLLIDNGPNDNDTGKFYFLEMNTRLQVEHGITEMINNIDLVEWMIQLSLKDYKFHFNHLLLNNIIDFNNHIQYIYLPNGHSIEVRIYAEDPNHDYTPSSGLITFIKWPDQYHWLRIDTWITLGTKITSNYDPLLAKIMVYGNNRNHAIKRMNKVLNQLIISGPITNLGLLKTIFQNENFIIGNITTKFLKSISYIPNGIYVLRGGTETTIQDYPGRLDLRVYGIQPCGPMDQLSFQLANLIVGNQLNTEALEITHYGPKLLFYNSIHIAITGALFKIELLLPNSKSSLELPMNAKLFIPAGSILDIQSVINTTQNGGCRCYLAILGGIDVPIYLNSKSTFISCSAGGHQGRALKSGDLLPLFNNNNVDVDDNNNNLEKNVIKFVIPNDIILKFTTNWEIQVLLGPHGNPDYVDNNNLIELLYTKWKVHFSSNRMGIRLIGPRPKWERSDGGEGGSHPSNIHDCGYALGSINFTGDMPIILTVEGPTQGGFICPFTIISSDFWKVGQLKSGHAPFRVSKVKFHPSGRFLATACYDHSWRFWDLKTQEEILHQEGHSRAVHDITFQCDGSLSATAGMDAYGRIWDLRTGRCIMFLEGHLKPVLSIDFSPNGYHLATGSEDNLCKIWDLRQIKNVYSIAAHQNLVSTVKFQRTEGHYLVTASYDNTIKLWMHSTWSALYSLTGHEQKIMSADISRDGRWIATVSYDRTFKIWSAKQIR
;
A
#
# COMPACT_ATOMS: atom_id res chain seq x y z
N MET A 1 32.48 32.22 8.81
CA MET A 1 32.07 33.53 9.38
C MET A 1 30.84 33.29 10.21
N ASP A 2 30.95 33.47 11.52
CA ASP A 2 29.82 33.39 12.42
C ASP A 2 29.02 34.69 12.32
N LEU A 3 27.85 34.64 11.69
CA LEU A 3 26.86 35.73 11.80
C LEU A 3 26.59 36.01 13.27
N THR A 4 26.58 37.29 13.64
CA THR A 4 26.40 37.76 15.03
C THR A 4 25.25 38.75 15.13
N ILE A 5 24.63 38.83 16.31
CA ILE A 5 23.56 39.80 16.59
C ILE A 5 24.19 41.03 17.23
N ASN A 6 23.90 42.18 16.65
CA ASN A 6 24.29 43.49 17.14
C ASN A 6 23.08 44.22 17.73
N CYS A 7 23.27 44.97 18.81
CA CYS A 7 22.21 45.76 19.42
C CYS A 7 22.64 47.20 19.66
N ASP A 8 21.81 48.15 19.22
CA ASP A 8 21.99 49.56 19.50
C ASP A 8 21.27 49.90 20.81
N MET A 9 22.02 50.40 21.80
CA MET A 9 21.55 50.65 23.17
C MET A 9 21.44 52.15 23.44
N GLY A 10 20.33 52.58 24.06
CA GLY A 10 20.19 53.92 24.62
C GLY A 10 19.39 54.94 23.81
N GLU A 11 18.29 54.56 23.16
CA GLU A 11 17.32 55.53 22.62
C GLU A 11 15.91 55.30 23.17
N SER A 12 15.24 56.37 23.62
CA SER A 12 13.78 56.45 23.57
C SER A 12 13.35 57.90 23.35
N TYR A 13 13.00 58.28 22.11
CA TYR A 13 12.31 59.53 21.75
C TYR A 13 12.65 60.78 22.59
N GLY A 14 13.93 61.19 22.65
CA GLY A 14 14.34 62.42 23.33
C GLY A 14 14.23 62.42 24.87
N ILE A 15 13.96 61.27 25.48
CA ILE A 15 14.04 61.02 26.93
C ILE A 15 14.78 59.69 27.12
N TRP A 16 16.00 59.72 27.65
CA TRP A 16 16.73 58.49 27.98
C TRP A 16 15.94 57.64 28.99
N LYS A 17 15.50 56.46 28.57
CA LYS A 17 15.14 55.35 29.44
C LYS A 17 15.82 54.10 28.90
N MET A 18 16.44 53.33 29.79
CA MET A 18 16.81 51.96 29.45
C MET A 18 15.56 51.27 28.89
N GLY A 19 15.65 50.70 27.70
CA GLY A 19 14.67 49.70 27.26
C GLY A 19 14.78 48.47 28.15
N ASN A 20 14.41 47.29 27.63
CA ASN A 20 14.68 46.03 28.30
C ASN A 20 16.15 45.59 28.13
N ASP A 21 17.08 46.50 28.42
CA ASP A 21 18.52 46.35 28.22
C ASP A 21 19.10 45.17 29.03
N GLU A 22 18.57 44.91 30.23
CA GLU A 22 18.94 43.74 31.03
C GLU A 22 18.45 42.41 30.40
N GLU A 23 17.28 42.42 29.76
CA GLU A 23 16.69 41.21 29.16
C GLU A 23 17.26 40.90 27.77
N ILE A 24 17.74 41.90 27.02
CA ILE A 24 18.29 41.70 25.67
C ILE A 24 19.77 41.28 25.69
N MET A 25 20.51 41.65 26.74
CA MET A 25 21.95 41.41 26.89
C MET A 25 22.38 39.95 26.66
N PRO A 26 21.65 38.92 27.15
CA PRO A 26 21.98 37.51 26.90
C PRO A 26 21.81 37.04 25.43
N HIS A 27 21.16 37.84 24.58
CA HIS A 27 20.76 37.45 23.23
C HIS A 27 21.58 38.14 22.13
N VAL A 28 22.54 38.98 22.50
CA VAL A 28 23.34 39.82 21.58
C VAL A 28 24.84 39.55 21.76
N HIS A 29 25.63 39.78 20.72
CA HIS A 29 27.08 39.53 20.73
C HIS A 29 27.88 40.84 20.65
N LEU A 30 27.31 41.85 20.01
CA LEU A 30 27.85 43.19 19.87
C LEU A 30 26.84 44.17 20.46
N ILE A 31 27.30 45.16 21.21
CA ILE A 31 26.46 46.26 21.68
C ILE A 31 27.07 47.60 21.29
N ASN A 32 26.27 48.51 20.77
CA ASN A 32 26.67 49.89 20.48
C ASN A 32 26.10 50.78 21.58
N VAL A 33 26.98 51.34 22.41
CA VAL A 33 26.61 52.23 23.50
C VAL A 33 26.66 53.67 22.99
N ALA A 34 25.53 54.38 23.09
CA ALA A 34 25.47 55.81 22.75
C ALA A 34 26.51 56.65 23.50
N CYS A 35 27.14 57.59 22.79
CA CYS A 35 28.33 58.32 23.25
C CYS A 35 28.09 59.84 23.37
N GLY A 36 28.58 60.48 24.44
CA GLY A 36 28.61 61.94 24.61
C GLY A 36 27.27 62.61 24.97
N PHE A 37 27.05 63.87 24.54
CA PHE A 37 25.81 64.64 24.80
C PHE A 37 24.53 64.00 24.22
N HIS A 38 24.67 62.99 23.37
CA HIS A 38 23.58 62.18 22.84
C HIS A 38 23.04 61.18 23.88
N ALA A 39 23.80 60.88 24.93
CA ALA A 39 23.49 59.84 25.92
C ALA A 39 22.60 60.29 27.10
N GLY A 40 22.11 61.53 27.14
CA GLY A 40 21.11 62.03 28.11
C GLY A 40 21.52 62.07 29.61
N ASP A 41 22.11 60.99 30.16
CA ASP A 41 22.58 60.82 31.53
C ASP A 41 23.85 59.90 31.58
N PRO A 42 25.02 60.42 32.02
CA PRO A 42 26.23 59.62 32.21
C PRO A 42 26.09 58.44 33.19
N ASN A 43 25.13 58.49 34.13
CA ASN A 43 24.91 57.40 35.08
C ASN A 43 24.31 56.17 34.39
N GLU A 44 23.41 56.36 33.42
CA GLU A 44 22.78 55.28 32.68
C GLU A 44 23.78 54.60 31.73
N MET A 45 24.64 55.37 31.06
CA MET A 45 25.78 54.82 30.32
C MET A 45 26.68 53.96 31.20
N SER A 46 26.96 54.39 32.44
CA SER A 46 27.75 53.60 33.39
C SER A 46 27.04 52.29 33.77
N LYS A 47 25.71 52.27 33.89
CA LYS A 47 24.94 51.04 34.16
C LYS A 47 25.04 50.06 33.01
N THR A 48 24.84 50.49 31.76
CA THR A 48 24.92 49.61 30.58
C THR A 48 26.31 48.99 30.43
N ILE A 49 27.38 49.77 30.67
CA ILE A 49 28.77 49.27 30.66
C ILE A 49 29.01 48.23 31.77
N LYS A 50 28.51 48.48 32.99
CA LYS A 50 28.59 47.51 34.09
C LYS A 50 27.81 46.24 33.83
N LEU A 51 26.65 46.34 33.18
CA LEU A 51 25.86 45.20 32.71
C LEU A 51 26.62 44.39 31.66
N ALA A 52 27.20 45.03 30.65
CA ALA A 52 28.00 44.35 29.62
C ALA A 52 29.19 43.57 30.22
N LYS A 53 29.79 44.08 31.30
CA LYS A 53 30.88 43.41 32.04
C LYS A 53 30.47 42.05 32.63
N LEU A 54 29.19 41.84 32.93
CA LEU A 54 28.68 40.57 33.44
C LEU A 54 28.64 39.48 32.35
N TYR A 55 28.80 39.84 31.07
CA TYR A 55 28.72 38.94 29.92
C TYR A 55 30.03 38.99 29.10
N PRO A 56 31.02 38.13 29.41
CA PRO A 56 32.38 38.20 28.84
C PRO A 56 32.45 38.03 27.31
N HIS A 57 31.40 37.50 26.69
CA HIS A 57 31.33 37.29 25.24
C HIS A 57 30.89 38.53 24.47
N ILE A 58 30.35 39.55 25.15
CA ILE A 58 29.84 40.78 24.54
C ILE A 58 30.99 41.72 24.24
N LYS A 59 31.06 42.20 23.00
CA LYS A 59 31.99 43.26 22.60
C LYS A 59 31.28 44.59 22.61
N VAL A 60 31.84 45.56 23.33
CA VAL A 60 31.28 46.91 23.44
C VAL A 60 31.83 47.80 22.33
N GLY A 61 30.94 48.54 21.68
CA GLY A 61 31.24 49.52 20.66
C GLY A 61 30.68 50.91 20.99
N ALA A 62 31.24 51.91 20.32
CA ALA A 62 30.80 53.29 20.42
C ALA A 62 29.71 53.56 19.37
N HIS A 63 28.63 54.19 19.81
CA HIS A 63 27.53 54.62 18.96
C HIS A 63 27.47 56.15 18.85
N PRO A 64 28.36 56.80 18.08
CA PRO A 64 28.37 58.25 17.94
C PRO A 64 27.17 58.73 17.11
N GLY A 65 26.60 59.87 17.49
CA GLY A 65 25.42 60.47 16.87
C GLY A 65 25.42 62.00 16.99
N LEU A 66 24.58 62.68 16.21
CA LEU A 66 24.46 64.14 16.32
C LEU A 66 23.67 64.51 17.58
N PRO A 67 24.07 65.55 18.35
CA PRO A 67 23.32 65.96 19.52
C PRO A 67 21.90 66.42 19.14
N ASP A 68 20.88 65.71 19.63
CA ASP A 68 19.48 66.14 19.52
C ASP A 68 19.24 67.26 20.56
N LEU A 69 19.45 68.51 20.15
CA LEU A 69 19.04 69.67 20.96
C LEU A 69 17.50 69.69 21.01
N GLN A 70 16.93 69.38 22.17
CA GLN A 70 15.48 69.44 22.42
C GLN A 70 14.90 70.74 21.84
N GLY A 71 14.01 70.60 20.85
CA GLY A 71 13.28 71.72 20.25
C GLY A 71 13.64 72.07 18.80
N PHE A 72 14.71 71.51 18.24
CA PHE A 72 14.99 71.59 16.80
C PHE A 72 14.71 70.24 16.15
N GLY A 73 13.57 70.09 15.48
CA GLY A 73 13.22 68.86 14.76
C GLY A 73 14.33 68.44 13.78
N ARG A 74 14.41 67.13 13.48
CA ARG A 74 15.37 66.46 12.56
C ARG A 74 15.59 67.27 11.26
N ARG A 75 16.43 68.30 11.30
CA ARG A 75 16.88 69.05 10.14
C ARG A 75 18.13 68.37 9.62
N GLU A 76 18.26 68.27 8.31
CA GLU A 76 19.52 67.97 7.64
C GLU A 76 20.55 69.01 8.08
N MET A 77 21.30 68.73 9.15
CA MET A 77 22.45 69.53 9.50
C MET A 77 23.51 69.27 8.42
N ILE A 78 23.73 70.25 7.56
CA ILE A 78 24.87 70.25 6.64
C ILE A 78 26.11 70.52 7.50
N MET A 79 26.71 69.45 8.02
CA MET A 79 27.99 69.51 8.73
C MET A 79 29.15 69.31 7.76
N ASN A 80 30.21 70.07 7.99
CA ASN A 80 31.46 69.92 7.27
C ASN A 80 32.21 68.66 7.77
N PRO A 81 33.04 68.01 6.93
CA PRO A 81 33.80 66.81 7.31
C PRO A 81 34.63 66.98 8.60
N ASP A 82 35.28 68.14 8.79
CA ASP A 82 36.10 68.41 9.97
C ASP A 82 35.27 68.47 11.28
N GLU A 83 34.02 68.91 11.21
CA GLU A 83 33.11 68.92 12.37
C GLU A 83 32.67 67.51 12.73
N ILE A 84 32.39 66.67 11.71
CA ILE A 84 32.05 65.26 11.88
C ILE A 84 33.20 64.51 12.55
N GLU A 85 34.44 64.71 12.08
CA GLU A 85 35.64 64.11 12.66
C GLU A 85 35.77 64.47 14.15
N ASN A 86 35.73 65.77 14.47
CA ASN A 86 35.86 66.25 15.85
C ASN A 86 34.74 65.74 16.79
N ILE A 87 33.50 65.67 16.32
CA ILE A 87 32.36 65.16 17.11
C ILE A 87 32.54 63.68 17.43
N ILE A 88 32.90 62.88 16.41
CA ILE A 88 33.15 61.45 16.61
C ILE A 88 34.31 61.25 17.57
N VAL A 89 35.39 62.03 17.43
CA VAL A 89 36.55 62.00 18.33
C VAL A 89 36.14 62.30 19.77
N TYR A 90 35.40 63.37 19.98
CA TYR A 90 34.93 63.71 21.32
C TYR A 90 34.03 62.61 21.94
N GLN A 91 33.08 62.09 21.17
CA GLN A 91 32.11 61.11 21.66
C GLN A 91 32.75 59.74 21.93
N VAL A 92 33.53 59.22 20.98
CA VAL A 92 34.23 57.93 21.11
C VAL A 92 35.28 58.02 22.24
N GLY A 93 36.03 59.11 22.32
CA GLY A 93 37.00 59.36 23.40
C GLY A 93 36.35 59.43 24.78
N GLY A 94 35.16 60.04 24.87
CA GLY A 94 34.36 60.07 26.10
C GLY A 94 33.98 58.66 26.57
N LEU A 95 33.45 57.80 25.68
CA LEU A 95 33.11 56.42 26.02
C LEU A 95 34.36 55.61 26.39
N GLN A 96 35.45 55.77 25.64
CA GLN A 96 36.73 55.10 25.94
C GLN A 96 37.21 55.37 27.37
N ALA A 97 37.08 56.61 27.85
CA ALA A 97 37.46 56.96 29.22
C ALA A 97 36.60 56.22 30.27
N PHE A 98 35.29 56.06 30.01
CA PHE A 98 34.41 55.26 30.87
C PHE A 98 34.75 53.76 30.83
N LEU A 99 35.01 53.22 29.64
CA LEU A 99 35.39 51.82 29.45
C LEU A 99 36.73 51.49 30.15
N ASN A 100 37.72 52.38 30.04
CA ASN A 100 39.01 52.26 30.74
C ASN A 100 38.84 52.20 32.27
N LYS A 101 37.88 52.97 32.83
CA LYS A 101 37.60 52.97 34.28
C LYS A 101 36.99 51.65 34.77
N GLU A 102 36.28 50.93 33.89
CA GLU A 102 35.67 49.63 34.17
C GLU A 102 36.51 48.44 33.68
N SER A 103 37.71 48.68 33.14
CA SER A 103 38.61 47.68 32.55
C SER A 103 38.02 46.92 31.36
N LEU A 104 37.23 47.58 30.52
CA LEU A 104 36.68 47.02 29.28
C LEU A 104 37.35 47.66 28.05
N PRO A 105 37.67 46.90 26.99
CA PRO A 105 38.16 47.46 25.74
C PRO A 105 37.03 47.93 24.81
N LEU A 106 37.30 48.97 24.02
CA LEU A 106 36.43 49.38 22.91
C LEU A 106 36.76 48.54 21.66
N HIS A 107 35.77 47.86 21.10
CA HIS A 107 35.99 46.94 19.98
C HIS A 107 35.60 47.50 18.60
N HIS A 108 34.59 48.37 18.55
CA HIS A 108 34.04 48.85 17.29
C HIS A 108 33.36 50.22 17.42
N VAL A 109 33.09 50.84 16.28
CA VAL A 109 32.35 52.10 16.16
C VAL A 109 31.25 51.89 15.13
N LYS A 110 30.05 52.38 15.46
CA LYS A 110 28.88 52.38 14.56
C LYS A 110 28.20 53.75 14.62
N PRO A 111 28.22 54.58 13.56
CA PRO A 111 27.51 55.85 13.58
C PRO A 111 25.99 55.62 13.72
N HIS A 112 25.25 56.62 14.22
CA HIS A 112 23.80 56.52 14.44
C HIS A 112 22.99 57.55 13.66
N GLY A 113 21.72 57.26 13.37
CA GLY A 113 20.72 58.22 12.91
C GLY A 113 21.10 58.97 11.63
N SER A 114 20.97 60.30 11.65
CA SER A 114 21.36 61.17 10.53
C SER A 114 22.86 61.10 10.23
N LEU A 115 23.71 60.89 11.24
CA LEU A 115 25.15 60.71 11.03
C LEU A 115 25.43 59.47 10.18
N TYR A 116 24.83 58.32 10.53
CA TYR A 116 24.96 57.07 9.77
C TYR A 116 24.59 57.24 8.30
N ASN A 117 23.45 57.88 8.03
CA ASN A 117 22.98 58.10 6.66
C ASN A 117 23.88 59.08 5.88
N MET A 118 24.39 60.13 6.54
CA MET A 118 25.28 61.10 5.92
C MET A 118 26.63 60.48 5.56
N THR A 119 27.24 59.73 6.47
CA THR A 119 28.57 59.13 6.27
C THR A 119 28.53 57.91 5.33
N ALA A 120 27.39 57.23 5.22
CA ALA A 120 27.21 56.14 4.27
C ALA A 120 27.11 56.62 2.81
N ARG A 121 26.58 57.83 2.57
CA ARG A 121 26.19 58.33 1.23
C ARG A 121 27.12 59.38 0.63
N ASP A 122 28.06 59.91 1.42
CA ASP A 122 28.97 60.98 1.01
C ASP A 122 30.42 60.57 1.30
N GLU A 123 31.25 60.50 0.27
CA GLU A 123 32.64 60.05 0.36
C GLU A 123 33.46 60.89 1.35
N LEU A 124 33.31 62.22 1.30
CA LEU A 124 34.10 63.13 2.15
C LEU A 124 33.73 62.99 3.62
N LYS A 125 32.45 62.72 3.91
CA LYS A 125 31.97 62.50 5.28
C LYS A 125 32.31 61.09 5.78
N GLY A 126 32.25 60.07 4.91
CA GLY A 126 32.73 58.72 5.22
C GLY A 126 34.25 58.68 5.47
N ASP A 127 35.01 59.51 4.76
CA ASP A 127 36.46 59.71 4.96
C ASP A 127 36.75 60.32 6.35
N ALA A 128 35.98 61.33 6.77
CA ALA A 128 36.07 61.94 8.11
C ALA A 128 35.76 60.94 9.24
N LEU A 129 34.73 60.10 9.08
CA LEU A 129 34.42 59.02 10.02
C LEU A 129 35.60 58.05 10.18
N CYS A 130 36.23 57.64 9.08
CA CYS A 130 37.37 56.73 9.12
C CYS A 130 38.63 57.37 9.74
N LYS A 131 38.90 58.66 9.45
CA LYS A 131 39.98 59.43 10.07
C LYS A 131 39.81 59.53 11.59
N ALA A 132 38.59 59.80 12.06
CA ALA A 132 38.27 59.82 13.48
C ALA A 132 38.60 58.48 14.14
N ILE A 133 38.18 57.35 13.53
CA ILE A 133 38.46 55.99 14.06
C ILE A 133 39.97 55.71 14.08
N LEU A 134 40.70 56.10 13.03
CA LEU A 134 42.15 55.95 12.92
C LEU A 134 42.89 56.65 14.07
N GLN A 135 42.45 57.86 14.43
CA GLN A 135 43.03 58.64 15.52
C GLN A 135 42.98 57.89 16.88
N PHE A 136 41.94 57.09 17.12
CA PHE A 136 41.85 56.21 18.31
C PHE A 136 42.67 54.94 18.20
N SER A 137 42.71 54.33 17.02
CA SER A 137 43.52 53.12 16.82
C SER A 137 45.03 53.37 17.02
N ASN A 138 45.51 54.58 16.70
CA ASN A 138 46.92 54.97 16.85
C ASN A 138 47.28 55.37 18.29
N THR A 139 46.35 55.95 19.06
CA THR A 139 46.58 56.37 20.46
C THR A 139 46.58 55.22 21.47
N HIS A 140 46.06 54.04 21.10
CA HIS A 140 46.12 52.82 21.93
C HIS A 140 47.49 52.12 21.93
N ASN A 141 48.41 52.48 21.00
CA ASN A 141 49.69 51.78 20.82
C ASN A 141 50.89 52.39 21.57
N ASP A 142 50.76 53.54 22.23
CA ASP A 142 51.90 54.22 22.86
C ASP A 142 52.34 53.64 24.21
N ASN A 143 51.76 52.52 24.68
CA ASN A 143 52.05 51.99 26.03
C ASN A 143 52.41 50.49 26.11
N LYS A 144 52.81 49.83 25.01
CA LYS A 144 53.42 48.48 25.10
C LYS A 144 54.66 48.36 24.22
N ASN A 145 55.74 47.88 24.86
CA ASN A 145 57.02 47.60 24.24
C ASN A 145 56.88 46.80 22.94
N ILE A 146 57.64 47.24 21.96
CA ILE A 146 57.83 46.68 20.62
C ILE A 146 58.45 45.28 20.75
N ASP A 147 57.75 44.26 20.24
CA ASP A 147 58.31 43.03 19.60
C ASP A 147 57.27 41.91 19.29
N ASP A 148 55.97 42.18 19.25
CA ASP A 148 55.00 41.21 18.70
C ASP A 148 54.31 41.76 17.44
N GLU A 149 54.30 40.97 16.37
CA GLU A 149 53.46 41.19 15.18
C GLU A 149 52.02 41.46 15.65
N VAL A 150 51.54 42.69 15.46
CA VAL A 150 50.18 43.10 15.81
C VAL A 150 49.22 42.32 14.93
N THR A 151 48.75 41.18 15.44
CA THR A 151 47.63 40.45 14.84
C THR A 151 46.44 41.41 14.67
N ASP A 152 45.72 41.32 13.54
CA ASP A 152 44.58 42.20 13.17
C ASP A 152 43.44 42.29 14.21
N ASN A 153 43.51 41.53 15.31
CA ASN A 153 42.50 41.42 16.34
C ASN A 153 42.37 42.64 17.28
N ASN A 154 43.34 43.55 17.33
CA ASN A 154 43.33 44.70 18.24
C ASN A 154 42.92 46.03 17.60
N LYS A 155 42.56 46.07 16.32
CA LYS A 155 42.06 47.29 15.65
C LYS A 155 40.57 47.51 15.94
N ILE A 156 40.20 48.78 16.18
CA ILE A 156 38.80 49.20 16.28
C ILE A 156 38.13 48.98 14.92
N LYS A 157 37.00 48.26 14.92
CA LYS A 157 36.26 47.90 13.71
C LYS A 157 35.16 48.92 13.39
N LEU A 158 34.85 49.15 12.11
CA LEU A 158 33.70 49.96 11.69
C LEU A 158 32.52 49.02 11.34
N ILE A 159 31.38 49.20 12.01
CA ILE A 159 30.11 48.55 11.60
C ILE A 159 29.34 49.52 10.70
N GLY A 160 28.87 49.06 9.54
CA GLY A 160 28.12 49.91 8.63
C GLY A 160 27.47 49.19 7.45
N LEU A 161 26.80 49.98 6.60
CA LEU A 161 26.11 49.51 5.41
C LEU A 161 27.11 48.98 4.35
N ALA A 162 26.94 47.74 3.90
CA ALA A 162 27.77 47.17 2.83
C ALA A 162 27.60 47.93 1.51
N ASN A 163 28.64 47.95 0.67
CA ASN A 163 28.69 48.70 -0.60
C ASN A 163 28.41 50.22 -0.46
N SER A 164 28.58 50.79 0.73
CA SER A 164 28.46 52.24 0.97
C SER A 164 29.84 52.89 1.10
N TYR A 165 29.89 54.21 1.24
CA TYR A 165 31.14 54.91 1.54
C TYR A 165 31.74 54.52 2.89
N HIS A 166 30.99 53.87 3.79
CA HIS A 166 31.58 53.23 4.97
C HIS A 166 32.58 52.13 4.59
N GLU A 167 32.22 51.24 3.66
CA GLU A 167 33.11 50.13 3.24
C GLU A 167 34.26 50.63 2.37
N ILE A 168 33.97 51.57 1.45
CA ILE A 168 34.97 52.13 0.54
C ILE A 168 36.05 52.88 1.33
N CYS A 169 35.65 53.77 2.25
CA CYS A 169 36.60 54.53 3.06
C CYS A 169 37.31 53.63 4.10
N ALA A 170 36.63 52.65 4.70
CA ALA A 170 37.30 51.71 5.61
C ALA A 170 38.41 50.90 4.90
N LYS A 171 38.15 50.43 3.67
CA LYS A 171 39.17 49.76 2.83
C LYS A 171 40.33 50.69 2.49
N LYS A 172 40.05 51.95 2.14
CA LYS A 172 41.07 52.99 1.87
C LYS A 172 42.04 53.18 3.04
N TYR A 173 41.53 53.09 4.27
CA TYR A 173 42.29 53.29 5.50
C TYR A 173 42.74 52.01 6.22
N ASN A 174 42.50 50.83 5.62
CA ASN A 174 42.79 49.52 6.21
C ASN A 174 42.13 49.30 7.60
N ILE A 175 40.93 49.84 7.80
CA ILE A 175 40.10 49.64 8.99
C ILE A 175 39.25 48.38 8.78
N PRO A 176 39.22 47.42 9.72
CA PRO A 176 38.36 46.25 9.60
C PRO A 176 36.88 46.68 9.56
N PHE A 177 36.16 46.27 8.51
CA PHE A 177 34.77 46.62 8.28
C PHE A 177 33.84 45.42 8.52
N ILE A 178 32.73 45.64 9.21
CA ILE A 178 31.70 44.63 9.48
C ILE A 178 30.38 45.09 8.83
N PRO A 179 29.91 44.40 7.78
CA PRO A 179 28.67 44.77 7.12
C PRO A 179 27.44 44.32 7.94
N GLU A 180 26.44 45.19 8.03
CA GLU A 180 25.27 45.00 8.88
C GLU A 180 23.95 44.91 8.09
N PHE A 181 23.02 44.10 8.59
CA PHE A 181 21.62 43.97 8.14
C PHE A 181 20.66 44.35 9.28
N PHE A 182 19.56 45.06 8.99
CA PHE A 182 18.57 45.49 10.00
C PHE A 182 17.36 44.55 10.04
N ALA A 183 17.11 43.91 11.19
CA ALA A 183 15.99 42.97 11.35
C ALA A 183 14.64 43.63 11.68
N ASP A 184 14.67 44.86 12.19
CA ASP A 184 13.53 45.56 12.80
C ASP A 184 12.98 46.74 11.98
N LEU A 185 13.37 46.82 10.70
CA LEU A 185 12.84 47.78 9.74
C LEU A 185 11.81 47.14 8.79
N GLU A 186 10.81 47.91 8.35
CA GLU A 186 9.79 47.42 7.43
C GLU A 186 10.28 47.39 5.97
N TYR A 187 10.10 46.24 5.32
CA TYR A 187 10.41 46.01 3.91
C TYR A 187 9.18 45.49 3.15
N ASP A 188 9.02 45.84 1.88
CA ASP A 188 7.93 45.36 1.03
C ASP A 188 8.14 43.91 0.59
N ASN A 189 7.16 43.37 -0.13
CA ASN A 189 7.19 41.99 -0.64
C ASN A 189 8.35 41.70 -1.62
N LYS A 190 9.14 42.72 -1.99
CA LYS A 190 10.34 42.65 -2.82
C LYS A 190 11.62 42.99 -2.05
N GLY A 191 11.55 43.15 -0.72
CA GLY A 191 12.69 43.51 0.13
C GLY A 191 13.01 45.00 0.17
N LYS A 192 12.10 45.89 -0.25
CA LYS A 192 12.33 47.35 -0.29
C LYS A 192 11.89 48.04 0.99
N LEU A 193 12.76 48.82 1.62
CA LEU A 193 12.44 49.58 2.85
C LEU A 193 11.22 50.51 2.63
N ILE A 194 10.15 50.37 3.44
CA ILE A 194 8.86 51.08 3.24
C ILE A 194 8.66 52.33 4.11
N ILE A 195 9.64 52.81 4.89
CA ILE A 195 9.68 54.10 5.67
C ILE A 195 9.75 53.90 7.21
N THR A 196 10.35 54.91 7.85
CA THR A 196 10.77 55.15 9.24
C THR A 196 9.70 55.02 10.34
N ARG A 197 10.08 54.35 11.43
CA ARG A 197 9.50 54.31 12.81
C ARG A 197 8.09 54.90 12.92
N LYS A 198 7.06 54.08 12.71
CA LYS A 198 5.73 54.27 13.32
C LYS A 198 5.56 53.31 14.50
N HIS A 199 4.81 53.76 15.51
CA HIS A 199 4.64 53.16 16.84
C HIS A 199 3.95 51.78 16.89
N ASP A 200 3.95 51.01 15.81
CA ASP A 200 3.32 49.69 15.77
C ASP A 200 4.33 48.59 16.18
N PRO A 201 3.90 47.58 16.96
CA PRO A 201 4.77 46.48 17.35
C PRO A 201 5.21 45.68 16.12
N ILE A 202 6.51 45.35 16.07
CA ILE A 202 7.10 44.59 14.96
C ILE A 202 6.43 43.22 14.87
N ASN A 203 5.98 42.86 13.66
CA ASN A 203 5.38 41.55 13.41
C ASN A 203 6.49 40.48 13.34
N ILE A 204 6.53 39.57 14.32
CA ILE A 204 7.54 38.49 14.41
C ILE A 204 7.54 37.60 13.16
N ASN A 205 6.36 37.34 12.57
CA ASN A 205 6.29 36.54 11.34
C ASN A 205 6.98 37.24 10.15
N GLN A 206 6.98 38.58 10.15
CA GLN A 206 7.67 39.36 9.14
C GLN A 206 9.19 39.30 9.35
N VAL A 207 9.67 39.40 10.60
CA VAL A 207 11.08 39.19 10.97
C VAL A 207 11.56 37.80 10.54
N ILE A 208 10.80 36.74 10.88
CA ILE A 208 11.13 35.35 10.51
C ILE A 208 11.31 35.26 9.00
N LYS A 209 10.30 35.69 8.24
CA LYS A 209 10.32 35.62 6.78
C LYS A 209 11.51 36.37 6.18
N HIS A 210 11.84 37.55 6.69
CA HIS A 210 12.94 38.36 6.16
C HIS A 210 14.30 37.76 6.45
N VAL A 211 14.54 37.32 7.70
CA VAL A 211 15.80 36.69 8.10
C VAL A 211 15.99 35.37 7.36
N GLU A 212 14.93 34.57 7.17
CA GLU A 212 14.97 33.34 6.38
C GLU A 212 15.28 33.59 4.89
N VAL A 213 14.65 34.59 4.26
CA VAL A 213 14.96 34.98 2.88
C VAL A 213 16.42 35.41 2.76
N ALA A 214 16.88 36.30 3.66
CA ALA A 214 18.25 36.78 3.71
C ALA A 214 19.28 35.66 3.84
N LEU A 215 19.00 34.68 4.70
CA LEU A 215 19.88 33.53 4.96
C LEU A 215 19.84 32.45 3.87
N ASN A 216 18.69 32.24 3.21
CA ASN A 216 18.56 31.26 2.12
C ASN A 216 19.16 31.78 0.81
N GLU A 217 18.96 33.05 0.49
CA GLU A 217 19.47 33.64 -0.76
C GLU A 217 20.92 34.13 -0.63
N ASN A 218 21.42 34.26 0.61
CA ASN A 218 22.71 34.90 0.93
C ASN A 218 22.81 36.32 0.34
N LYS A 219 21.66 36.96 0.08
CA LYS A 219 21.49 38.17 -0.74
C LYS A 219 20.24 38.91 -0.30
N ILE A 220 20.32 40.23 -0.20
CA ILE A 220 19.16 41.12 -0.07
C ILE A 220 19.37 42.31 -1.02
N ILE A 221 18.29 42.76 -1.65
CA ILE A 221 18.25 43.86 -2.62
C ILE A 221 17.96 45.17 -1.88
N ALA A 222 18.91 46.10 -1.88
CA ALA A 222 18.63 47.50 -1.55
C ALA A 222 18.63 48.33 -2.83
N ASN A 223 17.65 49.22 -2.99
CA ASN A 223 17.58 50.15 -4.12
C ASN A 223 17.67 51.58 -3.60
N ASP A 224 18.83 52.23 -3.81
CA ASP A 224 18.82 53.65 -4.15
C ASP A 224 18.40 53.72 -5.63
N HIS A 225 17.61 54.73 -6.00
CA HIS A 225 16.79 54.87 -7.22
C HIS A 225 17.44 54.63 -8.62
N THR A 226 18.57 53.94 -8.76
CA THR A 226 19.20 53.61 -10.04
C THR A 226 19.82 52.19 -10.15
N THR A 227 20.00 51.40 -9.09
CA THR A 227 20.64 50.06 -9.19
C THR A 227 20.30 49.09 -8.06
N GLU A 228 19.97 47.83 -8.42
CA GLU A 228 19.85 46.70 -7.47
C GLU A 228 21.22 46.35 -6.87
N LEU A 229 21.40 46.56 -5.56
CA LEU A 229 22.64 46.26 -4.84
C LEU A 229 22.47 45.02 -3.95
N PHE A 230 23.37 44.05 -4.13
CA PHE A 230 23.46 42.82 -3.33
C PHE A 230 24.23 43.06 -2.03
N ILE A 231 23.60 42.89 -0.88
CA ILE A 231 24.23 43.09 0.44
C ILE A 231 24.75 41.75 0.99
N ARG A 232 26.07 41.66 1.22
CA ARG A 232 26.69 40.64 2.09
C ARG A 232 26.72 41.20 3.50
N PHE A 233 26.22 40.47 4.49
CA PHE A 233 26.17 40.92 5.90
C PHE A 233 26.83 39.90 6.84
N GLU A 234 27.45 40.40 7.91
CA GLU A 234 28.12 39.63 8.97
C GLU A 234 27.46 39.86 10.34
N THR A 235 26.68 40.93 10.48
CA THR A 235 25.88 41.23 11.67
C THR A 235 24.41 41.48 11.34
N ILE A 236 23.53 41.11 12.26
CA ILE A 236 22.10 41.45 12.23
C ILE A 236 21.81 42.41 13.40
N CYS A 237 21.35 43.62 13.09
CA CYS A 237 21.00 44.65 14.06
C CYS A 237 19.58 44.50 14.57
N VAL A 238 19.41 44.64 15.89
CA VAL A 238 18.13 44.80 16.59
C VAL A 238 18.24 46.03 17.48
N HIS A 239 17.32 47.00 17.39
CA HIS A 239 17.37 48.17 18.28
C HIS A 239 16.59 47.88 19.57
N SER A 240 17.18 48.19 20.73
CA SER A 240 16.55 47.90 22.03
C SER A 240 15.28 48.74 22.29
N ASP A 241 15.10 49.84 21.55
CA ASP A 241 14.01 50.81 21.67
C ASP A 241 12.72 50.42 20.94
N THR A 242 12.75 49.32 20.17
CA THR A 242 11.58 48.81 19.44
C THR A 242 10.69 47.94 20.33
N PRO A 243 9.35 48.07 20.26
CA PRO A 243 8.45 47.12 20.93
C PRO A 243 8.72 45.69 20.44
N ASN A 244 8.87 44.75 21.37
CA ASN A 244 9.25 43.34 21.16
C ASN A 244 10.72 43.08 20.77
N SER A 245 11.64 44.03 20.96
CA SER A 245 13.07 43.89 20.64
C SER A 245 13.73 42.62 21.22
N VAL A 246 13.39 42.26 22.47
CA VAL A 246 13.88 41.03 23.13
C VAL A 246 13.38 39.77 22.42
N GLU A 247 12.11 39.75 22.03
CA GLU A 247 11.49 38.62 21.33
C GLU A 247 12.06 38.48 19.91
N VAL A 248 12.25 39.60 19.20
CA VAL A 248 12.94 39.68 17.91
C VAL A 248 14.37 39.14 18.02
N ALA A 249 15.15 39.60 18.99
CA ALA A 249 16.53 39.13 19.21
C ALA A 249 16.58 37.61 19.48
N LYS A 250 15.65 37.08 20.30
CA LYS A 250 15.49 35.64 20.53
C LYS A 250 15.19 34.89 19.23
N THR A 251 14.17 35.35 18.48
CA THR A 251 13.76 34.73 17.22
C THR A 251 14.89 34.72 16.19
N VAL A 252 15.59 35.84 15.99
CA VAL A 252 16.73 35.93 15.06
C VAL A 252 17.85 34.97 15.47
N ASN A 253 18.14 34.89 16.78
CA ASN A 253 19.17 33.98 17.29
C ASN A 253 18.80 32.52 17.02
N ASP A 254 17.54 32.15 17.20
CA ASP A 254 17.06 30.79 16.94
C ASP A 254 17.11 30.43 15.45
N ILE A 255 16.72 31.37 14.56
CA ILE A 255 16.85 31.19 13.10
C ILE A 255 18.33 31.04 12.71
N LEU A 256 19.23 31.87 13.25
CA LEU A 256 20.66 31.80 12.97
C LEU A 256 21.27 30.47 13.43
N LYS A 257 20.89 29.99 14.62
CA LYS A 257 21.31 28.67 15.11
C LYS A 257 20.85 27.57 14.15
N GLN A 258 19.57 27.56 13.76
CA GLN A 258 19.02 26.56 12.86
C GLN A 258 19.68 26.61 11.47
N TRP A 259 19.98 27.82 10.96
CA TRP A 259 20.67 27.99 9.69
C TRP A 259 22.10 27.44 9.72
N LYS A 260 22.88 27.71 10.78
CA LYS A 260 24.24 27.16 10.93
C LYS A 260 24.23 25.63 10.91
N VAL A 261 23.26 25.02 11.60
CA VAL A 261 23.05 23.56 11.60
C VAL A 261 22.74 23.05 10.19
N ASN A 262 21.76 23.65 9.52
CA ASN A 262 21.36 23.25 8.17
C ASN A 262 22.48 23.38 7.15
N LYS A 263 23.26 24.46 7.20
CA LYS A 263 24.40 24.68 6.32
C LYS A 263 25.48 23.62 6.52
N HIS A 264 25.78 23.29 7.78
CA HIS A 264 26.74 22.24 8.12
C HIS A 264 26.28 20.85 7.65
N ILE A 265 24.98 20.52 7.80
CA ILE A 265 24.39 19.28 7.27
C ILE A 265 24.57 19.19 5.75
N GLN A 266 24.30 20.29 5.04
CA GLN A 266 24.45 20.36 3.59
C GLN A 266 25.91 20.22 3.14
N GLU A 267 26.85 20.88 3.82
CA GLU A 267 28.29 20.81 3.51
C GLU A 267 28.86 19.39 3.71
N ASN A 268 28.32 18.62 4.66
CA ASN A 268 28.81 17.26 4.97
C ASN A 268 27.98 16.14 4.34
N ASN A 269 26.97 16.46 3.54
CA ASN A 269 26.17 15.50 2.77
C ASN A 269 25.65 14.31 3.59
N ILE A 270 25.15 14.60 4.80
CA ILE A 270 24.69 13.59 5.77
C ILE A 270 23.54 12.76 5.19
N LYS A 271 23.72 11.43 5.18
CA LYS A 271 22.71 10.46 4.73
C LYS A 271 22.20 9.61 5.89
N ILE A 272 20.87 9.50 5.98
CA ILE A 272 20.17 8.58 6.88
C ILE A 272 19.55 7.47 6.05
N LEU A 273 19.82 6.21 6.42
CA LEU A 273 19.13 5.05 5.85
C LEU A 273 17.87 4.74 6.65
N ILE A 274 16.78 4.44 5.95
CA ILE A 274 15.51 4.04 6.54
C ILE A 274 15.34 2.54 6.31
N ALA A 275 15.52 1.76 7.37
CA ALA A 275 15.44 0.30 7.34
C ALA A 275 13.99 -0.18 7.52
N ASN A 276 13.08 0.36 6.71
CA ASN A 276 11.64 0.07 6.77
C ASN A 276 10.94 0.37 5.43
N ARG A 277 9.62 0.17 5.38
CA ARG A 277 8.75 0.35 4.22
C ARG A 277 7.47 1.13 4.56
N GLY A 278 6.59 1.29 3.57
CA GLY A 278 5.21 1.73 3.80
C GLY A 278 5.09 3.14 4.38
N GLU A 279 4.11 3.35 5.26
CA GLU A 279 3.76 4.65 5.82
C GLU A 279 4.82 5.19 6.78
N THR A 280 5.48 4.32 7.57
CA THR A 280 6.52 4.75 8.51
C THR A 280 7.75 5.28 7.79
N ALA A 281 8.15 4.63 6.69
CA ALA A 281 9.25 5.10 5.88
C ALA A 281 8.96 6.50 5.31
N ILE A 282 7.76 6.72 4.79
CA ILE A 282 7.35 8.04 4.27
C ILE A 282 7.34 9.10 5.38
N ARG A 283 6.80 8.77 6.55
CA ARG A 283 6.79 9.67 7.70
C ARG A 283 8.20 10.09 8.12
N ILE A 284 9.17 9.19 8.06
CA ILE A 284 10.58 9.50 8.34
C ILE A 284 11.19 10.33 7.22
N ILE A 285 10.94 9.98 5.95
CA ILE A 285 11.42 10.75 4.78
C ILE A 285 10.96 12.21 4.87
N GLU A 286 9.70 12.45 5.23
CA GLU A 286 9.14 13.81 5.31
C GLU A 286 9.81 14.65 6.40
N THR A 287 10.12 14.06 7.57
CA THR A 287 10.92 14.75 8.59
C THR A 287 12.36 14.98 8.15
N CYS A 288 13.03 13.98 7.56
CA CYS A 288 14.38 14.13 7.04
C CYS A 288 14.46 15.25 5.99
N LYS A 289 13.49 15.32 5.07
CA LYS A 289 13.40 16.40 4.06
C LYS A 289 13.24 17.78 4.71
N ARG A 290 12.38 17.91 5.74
CA ARG A 290 12.23 19.16 6.49
C ARG A 290 13.53 19.57 7.19
N LEU A 291 14.27 18.61 7.71
CA LEU A 291 15.59 18.78 8.32
C LEU A 291 16.74 18.90 7.30
N LYS A 292 16.45 18.91 5.98
CA LYS A 292 17.43 18.96 4.89
C LYS A 292 18.47 17.82 4.93
N LEU A 293 18.09 16.66 5.45
CA LEU A 293 18.89 15.43 5.49
C LEU A 293 18.58 14.56 4.27
N LYS A 294 19.61 13.94 3.68
CA LYS A 294 19.42 13.00 2.58
C LYS A 294 18.97 11.64 3.09
N THR A 295 18.14 10.97 2.30
CA THR A 295 17.51 9.70 2.66
C THR A 295 17.87 8.60 1.69
N ILE A 296 18.26 7.44 2.23
CA ILE A 296 18.34 6.17 1.51
C ILE A 296 17.23 5.26 2.03
N THR A 297 16.42 4.69 1.15
CA THR A 297 15.46 3.64 1.50
C THR A 297 15.87 2.30 0.93
N VAL A 298 15.41 1.22 1.56
CA VAL A 298 15.52 -0.12 1.01
C VAL A 298 14.15 -0.63 0.55
N TYR A 299 14.10 -1.44 -0.49
CA TYR A 299 12.84 -2.02 -0.99
C TYR A 299 13.02 -3.43 -1.55
N THR A 300 11.95 -4.23 -1.60
CA THR A 300 11.92 -5.53 -2.28
C THR A 300 11.23 -5.40 -3.65
N GLU A 301 11.33 -6.42 -4.52
CA GLU A 301 10.67 -6.40 -5.84
C GLU A 301 9.17 -6.06 -5.78
N GLN A 302 8.48 -6.43 -4.69
CA GLN A 302 7.05 -6.12 -4.56
C GLN A 302 6.77 -4.66 -4.18
N ASP A 303 7.76 -3.96 -3.65
CA ASP A 303 7.71 -2.57 -3.20
C ASP A 303 8.47 -1.60 -4.12
N GLU A 304 8.90 -2.06 -5.30
CA GLU A 304 9.61 -1.26 -6.30
C GLU A 304 8.88 0.05 -6.64
N TYR A 305 7.55 -0.02 -6.80
CA TYR A 305 6.69 1.14 -7.09
C TYR A 305 6.02 1.73 -5.85
N SER A 306 6.45 1.34 -4.64
CA SER A 306 5.91 1.88 -3.40
C SER A 306 6.31 3.34 -3.22
N LEU A 307 5.45 4.13 -2.59
CA LEU A 307 5.64 5.58 -2.48
C LEU A 307 6.91 5.96 -1.70
N HIS A 308 7.38 5.13 -0.76
CA HIS A 308 8.64 5.37 -0.04
C HIS A 308 9.86 5.27 -0.96
N THR A 309 9.86 4.31 -1.89
CA THR A 309 10.90 4.11 -2.92
C THR A 309 11.00 5.29 -3.89
N LEU A 310 9.84 5.89 -4.22
CA LEU A 310 9.74 7.02 -5.14
C LEU A 310 10.03 8.38 -4.47
N LYS A 311 9.81 8.49 -3.15
CA LYS A 311 9.98 9.75 -2.41
C LYS A 311 11.39 9.93 -1.83
N SER A 312 12.16 8.88 -1.62
CA SER A 312 13.53 8.99 -1.09
C SER A 312 14.49 9.60 -2.12
N ASP A 313 15.64 10.09 -1.65
CA ASP A 313 16.67 10.63 -2.54
C ASP A 313 17.40 9.51 -3.30
N GLU A 314 17.59 8.38 -2.63
CA GLU A 314 18.20 7.16 -3.15
C GLU A 314 17.42 5.94 -2.64
N SER A 315 17.28 4.91 -3.47
CA SER A 315 16.59 3.67 -3.10
C SER A 315 17.34 2.44 -3.60
N VAL A 316 17.44 1.41 -2.76
CA VAL A 316 18.24 0.21 -3.04
C VAL A 316 17.39 -1.06 -2.89
N LEU A 317 17.47 -1.94 -3.90
CA LEU A 317 16.81 -3.24 -3.89
C LEU A 317 17.51 -4.19 -2.90
N ILE A 318 16.72 -4.87 -2.08
CA ILE A 318 17.15 -5.91 -1.13
C ILE A 318 16.30 -7.16 -1.29
N SER A 319 16.83 -8.30 -0.83
CA SER A 319 16.09 -9.57 -0.86
C SER A 319 14.95 -9.61 0.17
N ASN A 320 15.19 -9.08 1.38
CA ASN A 320 14.23 -9.04 2.48
C ASN A 320 14.59 -7.94 3.48
N TYR A 321 13.60 -7.21 3.99
CA TYR A 321 13.72 -6.19 5.04
C TYR A 321 14.36 -6.67 6.36
N THR A 322 14.46 -7.98 6.60
CA THR A 322 15.14 -8.54 7.77
C THR A 322 16.59 -8.99 7.50
N ASN A 323 17.13 -8.78 6.29
CA ASN A 323 18.50 -9.14 5.98
C ASN A 323 19.49 -8.08 6.49
N ILE A 324 20.11 -8.36 7.63
CA ILE A 324 21.02 -7.45 8.33
C ILE A 324 22.28 -7.17 7.49
N ASP A 325 22.86 -8.20 6.87
CA ASP A 325 24.16 -8.07 6.20
C ASP A 325 24.06 -7.22 4.92
N GLU A 326 22.97 -7.38 4.14
CA GLU A 326 22.68 -6.51 2.98
C GLU A 326 22.52 -5.04 3.40
N ILE A 327 21.78 -4.76 4.48
CA ILE A 327 21.56 -3.39 4.95
C ILE A 327 22.89 -2.76 5.42
N LEU A 328 23.75 -3.52 6.10
CA LEU A 328 25.07 -3.05 6.52
C LEU A 328 25.98 -2.75 5.33
N GLU A 329 25.97 -3.60 4.30
CA GLU A 329 26.72 -3.37 3.07
C GLU A 329 26.27 -2.09 2.36
N ILE A 330 24.96 -1.84 2.31
CA ILE A 330 24.39 -0.60 1.77
C ILE A 330 24.86 0.61 2.58
N CYS A 331 24.85 0.52 3.91
CA CYS A 331 25.31 1.61 4.76
C CYS A 331 26.77 1.98 4.48
N LYS A 332 27.65 0.97 4.37
CA LYS A 332 29.08 1.14 4.08
C LYS A 332 29.32 1.73 2.69
N ASN A 333 28.67 1.20 1.67
CA ASN A 333 28.87 1.63 0.28
C ASN A 333 28.37 3.06 0.01
N ASN A 334 27.44 3.56 0.83
CA ASN A 334 26.80 4.85 0.61
C ASN A 334 27.15 5.92 1.66
N ASN A 335 28.13 5.67 2.53
CA ASN A 335 28.54 6.56 3.61
C ASN A 335 27.35 7.01 4.49
N VAL A 336 26.50 6.06 4.87
CA VAL A 336 25.37 6.30 5.77
C VAL A 336 25.92 6.49 7.19
N ILE A 337 25.51 7.56 7.86
CA ILE A 337 25.98 7.82 9.24
C ILE A 337 24.99 7.31 10.29
N ALA A 338 23.72 7.16 9.93
CA ALA A 338 22.67 6.75 10.85
C ALA A 338 21.56 5.96 10.16
N VAL A 339 20.98 5.02 10.89
CA VAL A 339 19.87 4.18 10.44
C VAL A 339 18.65 4.44 11.30
N HIS A 340 17.55 4.83 10.67
CA HIS A 340 16.24 4.89 11.31
C HIS A 340 15.46 3.61 11.03
N PRO A 341 15.13 2.80 12.05
CA PRO A 341 14.48 1.51 11.83
C PRO A 341 12.96 1.61 11.69
N GLY A 342 12.35 2.73 12.09
CA GLY A 342 10.89 2.85 12.19
C GLY A 342 10.35 1.89 13.25
N TYR A 343 9.39 1.05 12.87
CA TYR A 343 8.81 0.01 13.73
C TYR A 343 8.55 -1.29 12.97
N GLY A 344 8.55 -2.42 13.69
CA GLY A 344 8.59 -3.74 13.05
C GLY A 344 9.97 -4.05 12.45
N PHE A 345 10.09 -5.15 11.70
CA PHE A 345 11.35 -5.61 11.10
C PHE A 345 12.51 -5.65 12.12
N LEU A 346 13.58 -4.87 11.88
CA LEU A 346 14.80 -4.87 12.68
C LEU A 346 14.79 -3.84 13.82
N SER A 347 13.68 -3.13 14.05
CA SER A 347 13.60 -2.06 15.07
C SER A 347 13.82 -2.52 16.51
N GLU A 348 13.55 -3.77 16.84
CA GLU A 348 13.82 -4.37 18.16
C GLU A 348 14.79 -5.56 18.05
N ASN A 349 15.61 -5.59 17.00
CA ASN A 349 16.63 -6.63 16.81
C ASN A 349 17.97 -6.16 17.39
N HIS A 350 18.31 -6.67 18.58
CA HIS A 350 19.57 -6.31 19.25
C HIS A 350 20.83 -6.68 18.44
N GLU A 351 20.83 -7.77 17.67
CA GLU A 351 21.98 -8.16 16.83
C GLU A 351 22.23 -7.13 15.72
N PHE A 352 21.15 -6.62 15.10
CA PHE A 352 21.24 -5.57 14.11
C PHE A 352 21.84 -4.28 14.69
N VAL A 353 21.35 -3.85 15.85
CA VAL A 353 21.85 -2.64 16.53
C VAL A 353 23.31 -2.79 16.92
N ARG A 354 23.69 -3.94 17.49
CA ARG A 354 25.09 -4.23 17.83
C ARG A 354 26.01 -4.16 16.61
N LYS A 355 25.62 -4.76 15.48
CA LYS A 355 26.42 -4.72 14.25
C LYS A 355 26.56 -3.28 13.69
N LEU A 356 25.54 -2.43 13.85
CA LEU A 356 25.66 -1.01 13.50
C LEU A 356 26.62 -0.27 14.44
N GLU A 357 26.51 -0.51 15.75
CA GLU A 357 27.40 0.05 16.77
C GLU A 357 28.87 -0.34 16.50
N ASP A 358 29.14 -1.61 16.17
CA ASP A 358 30.47 -2.14 15.84
C ASP A 358 31.09 -1.43 14.60
N GLU A 359 30.25 -0.96 13.67
CA GLU A 359 30.64 -0.27 12.44
C GLU A 359 30.61 1.28 12.58
N ASN A 360 30.38 1.80 13.78
CA ASN A 360 30.21 3.23 14.06
C ASN A 360 29.08 3.91 13.26
N ILE A 361 28.03 3.16 12.91
CA ILE A 361 26.81 3.69 12.30
C ILE A 361 25.78 3.89 13.41
N ILE A 362 25.20 5.09 13.51
CA ILE A 362 24.27 5.41 14.60
C ILE A 362 22.94 4.72 14.37
N PHE A 363 22.50 3.92 15.33
CA PHE A 363 21.12 3.45 15.39
C PHE A 363 20.23 4.53 16.02
N ILE A 364 19.22 4.99 15.29
CA ILE A 364 18.27 6.01 15.79
C ILE A 364 17.21 5.32 16.65
N GLY A 365 17.61 5.00 17.88
CA GLY A 365 16.82 4.23 18.85
C GLY A 365 17.67 3.87 20.08
N PRO A 366 17.14 3.08 21.03
CA PRO A 366 17.90 2.68 22.23
C PRO A 366 19.10 1.78 21.89
N LYS A 367 20.06 1.71 22.81
CA LYS A 367 21.27 0.87 22.69
C LYS A 367 20.92 -0.62 22.61
N SER A 368 21.79 -1.40 21.97
CA SER A 368 21.61 -2.87 21.80
C SER A 368 21.30 -3.59 23.11
N GLU A 369 22.00 -3.24 24.20
CA GLU A 369 21.82 -3.88 25.52
C GLU A 369 20.39 -3.69 26.07
N ILE A 370 19.82 -2.50 25.90
CA ILE A 370 18.46 -2.18 26.37
C ILE A 370 17.44 -3.00 25.57
N ILE A 371 17.60 -3.07 24.25
CA ILE A 371 16.72 -3.86 23.37
C ILE A 371 16.76 -5.34 23.76
N GLN A 372 17.96 -5.88 24.02
CA GLN A 372 18.10 -7.28 24.45
C GLN A 372 17.40 -7.54 25.79
N ASN A 373 17.61 -6.65 26.77
CA ASN A 373 17.05 -6.79 28.11
C ASN A 373 15.52 -6.74 28.13
N PHE A 374 14.91 -5.80 27.38
CA PHE A 374 13.45 -5.70 27.30
C PHE A 374 12.80 -6.64 26.28
N GLY A 375 13.56 -7.18 25.34
CA GLY A 375 13.09 -8.26 24.45
C GLY A 375 12.77 -9.56 25.21
N LEU A 376 13.35 -9.76 26.40
CA LEU A 376 13.07 -10.90 27.28
C LEU A 376 12.04 -10.51 28.35
N LYS A 377 10.78 -10.94 28.17
CA LYS A 377 9.65 -10.53 29.05
C LYS A 377 9.85 -10.82 30.54
N HIS A 378 10.52 -11.93 30.87
CA HIS A 378 10.81 -12.27 32.27
C HIS A 378 11.80 -11.29 32.92
N TYR A 379 12.78 -10.79 32.17
CA TYR A 379 13.74 -9.81 32.67
C TYR A 379 13.04 -8.49 32.97
N ALA A 380 12.28 -7.97 32.00
CA ALA A 380 11.48 -6.75 32.17
C ALA A 380 10.53 -6.85 33.38
N ARG A 381 9.89 -8.00 33.58
CA ARG A 381 9.02 -8.27 34.73
C ARG A 381 9.78 -8.32 36.06
N ASN A 382 10.97 -8.91 36.09
CA ASN A 382 11.80 -8.95 37.30
C ASN A 382 12.31 -7.55 37.67
N LEU A 383 12.70 -6.75 36.69
CA LEU A 383 13.07 -5.34 36.90
C LEU A 383 11.88 -4.54 37.43
N ALA A 384 10.68 -4.72 36.86
CA ALA A 384 9.47 -4.08 37.35
C ALA A 384 9.17 -4.46 38.82
N LYS A 385 9.31 -5.74 39.19
CA LYS A 385 9.17 -6.20 40.59
C LYS A 385 10.17 -5.52 41.52
N GLN A 386 11.45 -5.43 41.14
CA GLN A 386 12.51 -4.81 41.94
C GLN A 386 12.23 -3.32 42.22
N LEU A 387 11.59 -2.64 41.27
CA LEU A 387 11.21 -1.23 41.35
C LEU A 387 9.84 -1.00 42.02
N ASN A 388 9.21 -2.04 42.57
CA ASN A 388 7.86 -2.00 43.12
C ASN A 388 6.79 -1.51 42.14
N ILE A 389 6.97 -1.77 40.84
CA ILE A 389 5.96 -1.48 39.81
C ILE A 389 4.94 -2.63 39.80
N PRO A 390 3.63 -2.35 39.84
CA PRO A 390 2.59 -3.39 39.80
C PRO A 390 2.72 -4.26 38.54
N ILE A 391 2.79 -5.58 38.72
CA ILE A 391 2.85 -6.57 37.64
C ILE A 391 1.67 -7.53 37.74
N ILE A 392 1.25 -8.11 36.62
CA ILE A 392 0.11 -9.04 36.60
C ILE A 392 0.43 -10.25 37.47
N PRO A 393 -0.43 -10.67 38.42
CA PRO A 393 -0.22 -11.91 39.18
C PRO A 393 -0.01 -13.10 38.24
N GLY A 394 1.00 -13.91 38.48
CA GLY A 394 1.40 -14.98 37.56
C GLY A 394 2.49 -15.84 38.15
N SER A 395 3.05 -16.77 37.37
CA SER A 395 4.10 -17.65 37.85
C SER A 395 5.31 -16.86 38.34
N THR A 396 5.92 -17.36 39.41
CA THR A 396 7.05 -16.69 40.06
C THR A 396 8.28 -16.72 39.15
N ASN A 397 8.49 -17.88 38.51
CA ASN A 397 9.56 -18.18 37.58
C ASN A 397 8.99 -18.69 36.24
N LEU A 398 9.88 -18.92 35.27
CA LEU A 398 9.57 -19.66 34.05
C LEU A 398 9.15 -21.09 34.41
N LEU A 399 8.21 -21.64 33.64
CA LEU A 399 7.81 -23.03 33.81
C LEU A 399 8.94 -23.97 33.35
N PRO A 400 9.17 -25.10 34.03
CA PRO A 400 10.22 -26.05 33.69
C PRO A 400 10.05 -26.64 32.28
N LYS A 401 11.11 -27.24 31.75
CA LYS A 401 11.13 -27.78 30.38
C LYS A 401 10.29 -29.04 30.21
N ASN A 402 10.07 -29.79 31.30
CA ASN A 402 9.20 -30.96 31.30
C ASN A 402 7.73 -30.50 31.39
N ASP A 403 6.89 -30.91 30.44
CA ASP A 403 5.50 -30.43 30.35
C ASP A 403 4.60 -30.93 31.49
N ASP A 404 4.83 -32.14 32.02
CA ASP A 404 4.07 -32.68 33.15
C ASP A 404 4.44 -31.94 34.45
N GLU A 405 5.74 -31.68 34.65
CA GLU A 405 6.23 -30.87 35.77
C GLU A 405 5.74 -29.42 35.67
N ALA A 406 5.75 -28.85 34.46
CA ALA A 406 5.26 -27.51 34.18
C ALA A 406 3.77 -27.38 34.48
N PHE A 407 2.98 -28.41 34.17
CA PHE A 407 1.56 -28.46 34.47
C PHE A 407 1.30 -28.44 35.98
N GLU A 408 2.00 -29.26 36.77
CA GLU A 408 1.84 -29.30 38.23
C GLU A 408 2.26 -28.00 38.91
N ILE A 409 3.37 -27.39 38.49
CA ILE A 409 3.81 -26.08 39.01
C ILE A 409 2.81 -24.99 38.62
N ALA A 410 2.38 -24.95 37.35
CA ALA A 410 1.39 -23.99 36.89
C ALA A 410 0.07 -24.12 37.67
N LYS A 411 -0.38 -25.34 37.96
CA LYS A 411 -1.59 -25.59 38.73
C LYS A 411 -1.50 -25.06 40.17
N ASN A 412 -0.35 -25.24 40.82
CA ASN A 412 -0.09 -24.68 42.14
C ASN A 412 -0.08 -23.15 42.12
N ASP A 413 0.60 -22.55 41.15
CA ASP A 413 0.64 -21.09 40.97
C ASP A 413 -0.77 -20.53 40.67
N ILE A 414 -1.57 -21.21 39.85
CA ILE A 414 -2.97 -20.83 39.54
C ILE A 414 -3.81 -20.75 40.81
N ASN A 415 -3.68 -21.71 41.72
CA ASN A 415 -4.40 -21.68 43.00
C ASN A 415 -4.00 -20.48 43.87
N GLN A 416 -2.72 -20.07 43.84
CA GLN A 416 -2.23 -18.92 44.59
C GLN A 416 -2.68 -17.57 44.01
N ILE A 417 -2.81 -17.46 42.68
CA ILE A 417 -3.21 -16.21 41.99
C ILE A 417 -4.73 -16.07 41.79
N GLY A 418 -5.53 -16.90 42.47
CA GLY A 418 -7.00 -16.79 42.48
C GLY A 418 -7.71 -17.52 41.34
N GLY A 419 -7.13 -18.63 40.84
CA GLY A 419 -7.79 -19.56 39.91
C GLY A 419 -7.81 -19.12 38.43
N TYR A 420 -8.57 -19.86 37.61
CA TYR A 420 -8.82 -19.53 36.20
C TYR A 420 -9.73 -18.28 36.03
N PRO A 421 -9.77 -17.65 34.85
CA PRO A 421 -8.96 -17.92 33.65
C PRO A 421 -7.53 -17.38 33.77
N ILE A 422 -6.61 -18.03 33.07
CA ILE A 422 -5.20 -17.62 32.97
C ILE A 422 -4.76 -17.51 31.50
N LEU A 423 -3.68 -16.77 31.28
CA LEU A 423 -3.04 -16.57 30.00
C LEU A 423 -1.63 -17.15 30.06
N ILE A 424 -1.35 -18.15 29.24
CA ILE A 424 0.02 -18.65 29.07
C ILE A 424 0.71 -17.82 27.98
N LYS A 425 1.98 -17.48 28.19
CA LYS A 425 2.79 -16.63 27.28
C LYS A 425 4.19 -17.21 27.09
N ALA A 426 4.71 -17.07 25.87
CA ALA A 426 6.11 -17.30 25.56
C ALA A 426 6.98 -16.09 25.94
N THR A 427 8.21 -16.32 26.38
CA THR A 427 9.15 -15.26 26.79
C THR A 427 9.52 -14.31 25.66
N GLY A 428 9.76 -14.82 24.45
CA GLY A 428 10.13 -14.02 23.27
C GLY A 428 8.95 -13.61 22.38
N GLY A 429 7.70 -13.86 22.82
CA GLY A 429 6.52 -13.71 21.96
C GLY A 429 6.05 -12.27 21.77
N GLY A 430 6.11 -11.75 20.54
CA GLY A 430 5.53 -10.46 20.12
C GLY A 430 4.19 -10.60 19.37
N GLY A 431 3.35 -9.56 19.39
CA GLY A 431 2.17 -9.43 18.51
C GLY A 431 1.07 -10.48 18.68
N GLY A 432 0.95 -11.12 19.85
CA GLY A 432 -0.07 -12.15 20.11
C GLY A 432 0.34 -13.58 19.74
N ILE A 433 1.54 -13.79 19.18
CA ILE A 433 2.05 -15.12 18.82
C ILE A 433 2.64 -15.78 20.07
N GLY A 434 2.25 -17.03 20.33
CA GLY A 434 2.74 -17.80 21.48
C GLY A 434 1.99 -17.53 22.80
N MET A 435 0.76 -17.01 22.74
CA MET A 435 -0.12 -16.90 23.90
C MET A 435 -1.45 -17.64 23.72
N LYS A 436 -2.02 -18.14 24.83
CA LYS A 436 -3.31 -18.84 24.84
C LYS A 436 -4.05 -18.66 26.16
N ILE A 437 -5.34 -18.38 26.08
CA ILE A 437 -6.22 -18.30 27.25
C ILE A 437 -6.63 -19.72 27.63
N CYS A 438 -6.52 -20.04 28.92
CA CYS A 438 -6.93 -21.32 29.50
C CYS A 438 -7.99 -21.06 30.58
N ASN A 439 -9.10 -21.79 30.52
CA ASN A 439 -10.20 -21.66 31.47
C ASN A 439 -10.29 -22.84 32.45
N ASN A 440 -9.52 -23.91 32.21
CA ASN A 440 -9.51 -25.13 33.00
C ASN A 440 -8.19 -25.92 32.78
N ASP A 441 -8.00 -26.96 33.60
CA ASP A 441 -6.82 -27.83 33.59
C ASP A 441 -6.57 -28.54 32.25
N ASN A 442 -7.63 -29.01 31.57
CA ASN A 442 -7.49 -29.71 30.30
C ASN A 442 -6.97 -28.77 29.20
N GLU A 443 -7.45 -27.52 29.18
CA GLU A 443 -6.96 -26.49 28.28
C GLU A 443 -5.51 -26.10 28.58
N LEU A 444 -5.12 -26.06 29.85
CA LEU A 444 -3.77 -25.70 30.30
C LEU A 444 -2.70 -26.67 29.76
N LEU A 445 -2.90 -27.99 29.91
CA LEU A 445 -1.93 -28.99 29.46
C LEU A 445 -1.68 -28.88 27.94
N LEU A 446 -2.77 -28.79 27.16
CA LEU A 446 -2.68 -28.59 25.71
C LEU A 446 -2.05 -27.24 25.35
N ALA A 447 -2.30 -26.20 26.14
CA ALA A 447 -1.74 -24.87 25.90
C ALA A 447 -0.23 -24.82 26.17
N ILE A 448 0.27 -25.50 27.20
CA ILE A 448 1.71 -25.63 27.49
C ILE A 448 2.45 -26.18 26.27
N GLN A 449 2.02 -27.34 25.76
CA GLN A 449 2.61 -27.99 24.59
C GLN A 449 2.54 -27.09 23.34
N GLN A 450 1.38 -26.48 23.08
CA GLN A 450 1.18 -25.63 21.90
C GLN A 450 2.00 -24.35 21.96
N CYS A 451 2.04 -23.67 23.11
CA CYS A 451 2.80 -22.45 23.28
C CYS A 451 4.29 -22.72 23.22
N ARG A 452 4.79 -23.79 23.84
CA ARG A 452 6.20 -24.20 23.76
C ARG A 452 6.64 -24.47 22.33
N ASN A 453 5.86 -25.26 21.58
CA ASN A 453 6.13 -25.56 20.17
C ASN A 453 6.14 -24.29 19.30
N LYS A 454 5.17 -23.39 19.50
CA LYS A 454 5.15 -22.10 18.80
C LYS A 454 6.35 -21.24 19.18
N ALA A 455 6.72 -21.22 20.45
CA ALA A 455 7.84 -20.42 20.93
C ALA A 455 9.17 -20.89 20.30
N LEU A 456 9.38 -22.20 20.23
CA LEU A 456 10.54 -22.79 19.55
C LEU A 456 10.56 -22.50 18.05
N LEU A 457 9.41 -22.64 17.37
CA LEU A 457 9.29 -22.40 15.92
C LEU A 457 9.55 -20.94 15.53
N TYR A 458 9.03 -19.98 16.30
CA TYR A 458 9.06 -18.57 15.91
C TYR A 458 10.17 -17.75 16.58
N PHE A 459 10.63 -18.14 17.76
CA PHE A 459 11.57 -17.36 18.58
C PHE A 459 12.83 -18.13 18.96
N ASN A 460 12.96 -19.39 18.51
CA ASN A 460 14.07 -20.28 18.88
C ASN A 460 14.29 -20.36 20.41
N ASN A 461 13.22 -20.16 21.19
CA ASN A 461 13.21 -20.20 22.64
C ASN A 461 11.88 -20.84 23.09
N ASP A 462 11.94 -21.88 23.90
CA ASP A 462 10.79 -22.64 24.37
C ASP A 462 10.36 -22.29 25.83
N ASP A 463 10.88 -21.18 26.38
CA ASP A 463 10.50 -20.66 27.69
C ASP A 463 9.07 -20.07 27.70
N ILE A 464 8.28 -20.49 28.69
CA ILE A 464 6.89 -20.08 28.87
C ILE A 464 6.60 -19.75 30.35
N TYR A 465 5.60 -18.90 30.58
CA TYR A 465 5.12 -18.50 31.90
C TYR A 465 3.61 -18.23 31.87
N ILE A 466 2.97 -18.14 33.04
CA ILE A 466 1.53 -17.89 33.15
C ILE A 466 1.23 -16.57 33.87
N GLU A 467 0.14 -15.93 33.46
CA GLU A 467 -0.40 -14.71 34.08
C GLU A 467 -1.92 -14.83 34.26
N LYS A 468 -2.45 -14.12 35.27
CA LYS A 468 -3.89 -13.97 35.45
C LYS A 468 -4.48 -13.26 34.25
N TYR A 469 -5.56 -13.81 33.70
CA TYR A 469 -6.25 -13.20 32.56
C TYR A 469 -7.39 -12.29 33.03
N TYR A 470 -7.32 -11.01 32.69
CA TYR A 470 -8.35 -10.02 32.99
C TYR A 470 -9.18 -9.70 31.74
N PRO A 471 -10.40 -10.27 31.62
CA PRO A 471 -11.20 -10.16 30.40
C PRO A 471 -11.75 -8.76 30.12
N ASN A 472 -12.01 -7.96 31.16
CA ASN A 472 -12.50 -6.58 31.08
C ASN A 472 -11.36 -5.66 31.49
N SER A 473 -10.50 -5.36 30.53
CA SER A 473 -9.32 -4.56 30.75
C SER A 473 -9.13 -3.56 29.61
N ARG A 474 -8.51 -2.45 29.94
CA ARG A 474 -8.02 -1.45 29.01
C ARG A 474 -6.55 -1.64 28.77
N HIS A 475 -6.14 -1.39 27.54
CA HIS A 475 -4.73 -1.31 27.17
C HIS A 475 -4.34 0.17 27.16
N ILE A 476 -3.62 0.60 28.18
CA ILE A 476 -3.13 1.97 28.33
C ILE A 476 -1.63 1.96 28.19
N GLU A 477 -1.06 2.89 27.45
CA GLU A 477 0.38 2.99 27.30
C GLU A 477 0.88 4.41 27.52
N VAL A 478 2.12 4.55 27.99
CA VAL A 478 2.78 5.83 28.26
C VAL A 478 3.91 6.02 27.28
N GLN A 479 3.83 7.11 26.53
CA GLN A 479 4.94 7.56 25.70
C GLN A 479 6.03 8.14 26.57
N ILE A 480 7.26 7.68 26.40
CA ILE A 480 8.44 8.27 27.04
C ILE A 480 9.46 8.76 26.02
N PHE A 481 10.30 9.68 26.46
CA PHE A 481 11.49 10.11 25.75
C PHE A 481 12.65 10.26 26.75
N GLY A 482 13.80 9.69 26.43
CA GLY A 482 14.96 9.66 27.32
C GLY A 482 16.25 10.05 26.60
N ASN A 483 17.19 10.65 27.34
CA ASN A 483 18.46 11.12 26.77
C ASN A 483 19.64 10.15 26.95
N GLY A 484 19.42 8.98 27.56
CA GLY A 484 20.50 8.03 27.86
C GLY A 484 21.34 8.32 29.10
N ASN A 485 21.09 9.43 29.82
CA ASN A 485 21.84 9.87 31.00
C ASN A 485 20.98 9.88 32.28
N GLY A 486 19.87 9.14 32.28
CA GLY A 486 18.96 9.01 33.42
C GLY A 486 17.83 10.05 33.46
N GLU A 487 17.80 10.99 32.52
CA GLU A 487 16.71 11.96 32.41
C GLU A 487 15.64 11.43 31.44
N ILE A 488 14.41 11.29 31.95
CA ILE A 488 13.27 10.74 31.24
C ILE A 488 12.08 11.69 31.41
N ILE A 489 11.36 11.95 30.32
CA ILE A 489 10.06 12.61 30.33
C ILE A 489 8.96 11.66 29.82
N HIS A 490 7.73 11.87 30.27
CA HIS A 490 6.55 11.23 29.68
C HIS A 490 5.76 12.25 28.85
N LEU A 491 5.15 11.79 27.75
CA LEU A 491 4.40 12.64 26.81
C LEU A 491 2.90 12.32 26.82
N GLY A 492 2.44 11.76 27.94
CA GLY A 492 1.05 11.39 28.15
C GLY A 492 0.73 9.93 27.90
N THR A 493 -0.56 9.61 28.01
CA THR A 493 -1.11 8.27 27.81
C THR A 493 -1.80 8.14 26.46
N ARG A 494 -1.78 6.93 25.91
CA ARG A 494 -2.63 6.50 24.79
C ARG A 494 -3.51 5.34 25.23
N GLU A 495 -4.76 5.37 24.79
CA GLU A 495 -5.74 4.32 24.93
C GLU A 495 -5.73 3.48 23.67
N CYS A 496 -5.36 2.21 23.81
CA CYS A 496 -5.17 1.28 22.70
C CYS A 496 -6.07 0.04 22.83
N SER A 497 -7.16 0.13 23.60
CA SER A 497 -8.04 -1.01 23.88
C SER A 497 -8.75 -1.61 22.67
N ILE A 498 -8.97 -0.86 21.59
CA ILE A 498 -9.72 -1.36 20.44
C ILE A 498 -8.79 -2.18 19.54
N GLN A 499 -8.80 -3.49 19.76
CA GLN A 499 -7.87 -4.44 19.14
C GLN A 499 -8.60 -5.63 18.51
N ARG A 500 -8.14 -6.10 17.34
CA ARG A 500 -8.51 -7.40 16.75
C ARG A 500 -7.35 -8.37 16.91
N ARG A 501 -7.60 -9.56 17.47
CA ARG A 501 -6.55 -10.59 17.66
C ARG A 501 -5.22 -10.00 18.22
N TYR A 502 -5.33 -9.09 19.20
CA TYR A 502 -4.22 -8.33 19.81
C TYR A 502 -3.48 -7.33 18.91
N GLN A 503 -4.06 -6.95 17.76
CA GLN A 503 -3.58 -5.89 16.86
C GLN A 503 -4.46 -4.66 17.01
N LYS A 504 -3.85 -3.49 17.29
CA LYS A 504 -4.53 -2.21 17.54
C LYS A 504 -5.15 -1.66 16.24
N ILE A 505 -6.37 -1.13 16.31
CA ILE A 505 -7.11 -0.56 15.16
C ILE A 505 -7.43 0.92 15.37
N ILE A 506 -7.82 1.29 16.59
CA ILE A 506 -8.18 2.65 16.98
C ILE A 506 -7.46 2.98 18.27
N GLU A 507 -6.81 4.13 18.28
CA GLU A 507 -6.07 4.66 19.41
C GLU A 507 -6.51 6.09 19.67
N GLU A 508 -6.55 6.47 20.94
CA GLU A 508 -6.90 7.84 21.32
C GLU A 508 -6.08 8.35 22.49
N SER A 509 -5.90 9.66 22.55
CA SER A 509 -5.14 10.32 23.62
C SER A 509 -5.80 11.66 23.97
N PRO A 510 -5.89 12.03 25.26
CA PRO A 510 -5.68 11.17 26.44
C PRO A 510 -6.71 10.02 26.53
N SER A 511 -6.49 9.02 27.38
CA SER A 511 -7.48 7.95 27.55
C SER A 511 -8.81 8.48 28.12
N PRO A 512 -9.97 8.06 27.58
CA PRO A 512 -11.28 8.44 28.10
C PRO A 512 -11.53 7.98 29.54
N PHE A 513 -10.80 6.98 30.03
CA PHE A 513 -10.90 6.52 31.43
C PHE A 513 -10.53 7.63 32.43
N PHE A 514 -9.56 8.48 32.07
CA PHE A 514 -9.12 9.58 32.94
C PHE A 514 -9.95 10.86 32.76
N LEU A 515 -10.68 10.99 31.63
CA LEU A 515 -11.52 12.16 31.36
C LEU A 515 -12.85 12.13 32.11
N ASN A 516 -13.42 10.94 32.34
CA ASN A 516 -14.77 10.80 32.88
C ASN A 516 -14.87 10.84 34.41
N ASN A 517 -13.76 10.74 35.15
CA ASN A 517 -13.75 10.62 36.61
C ASN A 517 -12.65 11.50 37.26
N ASN A 518 -13.03 12.59 37.91
CA ASN A 518 -12.09 13.52 38.56
C ASN A 518 -11.22 12.89 39.67
N ASN A 519 -11.64 11.75 40.25
CA ASN A 519 -10.85 11.03 41.27
C ASN A 519 -9.70 10.17 40.67
N ASN A 520 -9.63 10.03 39.34
CA ASN A 520 -8.65 9.17 38.66
C ASN A 520 -7.32 9.86 38.36
N ASN A 521 -7.16 11.16 38.65
CA ASN A 521 -5.90 11.88 38.39
C ASN A 521 -4.72 11.26 39.13
N ASN A 522 -4.92 10.78 40.36
CA ASN A 522 -3.88 10.08 41.12
C ASN A 522 -3.40 8.79 40.42
N ILE A 523 -4.30 8.08 39.72
CA ILE A 523 -3.95 6.85 38.98
C ILE A 523 -3.11 7.19 37.74
N LEU A 524 -3.45 8.27 37.04
CA LEU A 524 -2.68 8.74 35.88
C LEU A 524 -1.26 9.12 36.28
N ASP A 525 -1.12 9.86 37.38
CA ASP A 525 0.18 10.27 37.92
C ASP A 525 1.00 9.05 38.36
N ASP A 526 0.38 8.10 39.08
CA ASP A 526 1.04 6.86 39.51
C ASP A 526 1.52 6.02 38.31
N LEU A 527 0.70 5.91 37.27
CA LEU A 527 1.01 5.15 36.06
C LEU A 527 2.16 5.81 35.27
N CYS A 528 2.11 7.13 35.06
CA CYS A 528 3.20 7.87 34.41
C CYS A 528 4.49 7.81 35.24
N ASN A 529 4.42 7.95 36.56
CA ASN A 529 5.57 7.84 37.46
C ASN A 529 6.20 6.44 37.42
N CYS A 530 5.40 5.38 37.32
CA CYS A 530 5.92 4.02 37.13
C CYS A 530 6.68 3.89 35.81
N ALA A 531 6.14 4.45 34.71
CA ALA A 531 6.80 4.45 33.40
C ALA A 531 8.15 5.18 33.43
N ILE A 532 8.19 6.37 34.06
CA ILE A 532 9.42 7.15 34.25
C ILE A 532 10.44 6.35 35.08
N LYS A 533 10.05 5.82 36.24
CA LYS A 533 10.94 5.03 37.12
C LYS A 533 11.56 3.84 36.40
N LEU A 534 10.77 3.09 35.62
CA LEU A 534 11.27 1.96 34.85
C LEU A 534 12.32 2.39 33.84
N ALA A 535 12.04 3.44 33.07
CA ALA A 535 12.94 3.95 32.05
C ALA A 535 14.22 4.59 32.64
N GLN A 536 14.12 5.26 33.78
CA GLN A 536 15.25 5.84 34.51
C GLN A 536 16.22 4.75 34.99
N SER A 537 15.69 3.60 35.45
CA SER A 537 16.51 2.50 35.96
C SER A 537 17.48 1.90 34.94
N VAL A 538 17.21 2.10 33.66
CA VAL A 538 17.99 1.59 32.53
C VAL A 538 18.65 2.68 31.71
N ASN A 539 18.60 3.95 32.17
CA ASN A 539 19.05 5.12 31.43
C ASN A 539 18.54 5.10 29.98
N TYR A 540 17.22 4.96 29.82
CA TYR A 540 16.63 4.77 28.51
C TYR A 540 16.98 5.91 27.53
N TYR A 541 17.26 5.56 26.27
CA TYR A 541 17.71 6.47 25.23
C TYR A 541 16.71 6.51 24.08
N SER A 542 16.41 7.70 23.56
CA SER A 542 15.46 7.98 22.48
C SER A 542 14.00 7.73 22.90
N VAL A 543 13.16 7.32 21.96
CA VAL A 543 11.72 7.09 22.15
C VAL A 543 11.42 5.68 22.65
N GLY A 544 10.45 5.53 23.54
CA GLY A 544 9.99 4.23 24.02
C GLY A 544 8.56 4.29 24.52
N THR A 545 7.93 3.14 24.71
CA THR A 545 6.58 3.10 25.27
C THR A 545 6.43 1.98 26.30
N ILE A 546 5.90 2.33 27.48
CA ILE A 546 5.57 1.36 28.52
C ILE A 546 4.07 1.08 28.43
N GLU A 547 3.72 -0.18 28.25
CA GLU A 547 2.33 -0.65 28.15
C GLU A 547 1.84 -1.19 29.50
N PHE A 548 0.59 -0.87 29.82
CA PHE A 548 -0.11 -1.27 31.03
C PHE A 548 -1.48 -1.86 30.71
N LEU A 549 -1.86 -2.85 31.51
CA LEU A 549 -3.21 -3.35 31.57
C LEU A 549 -3.94 -2.68 32.73
N LEU A 550 -4.95 -1.86 32.43
CA LEU A 550 -5.77 -1.19 33.44
C LEU A 550 -7.13 -1.90 33.57
N ILE A 551 -7.51 -2.30 34.78
CA ILE A 551 -8.78 -2.98 35.03
C ILE A 551 -9.90 -1.94 35.09
N ASP A 552 -10.84 -2.09 34.16
CA ASP A 552 -12.07 -1.30 34.10
C ASP A 552 -13.25 -2.22 34.47
N ASN A 553 -13.78 -2.05 35.68
CA ASN A 553 -14.76 -2.93 36.32
C ASN A 553 -14.27 -4.38 36.50
N GLY A 554 -13.52 -4.61 37.59
CA GLY A 554 -13.07 -5.94 37.98
C GLY A 554 -14.19 -6.82 38.57
N PRO A 555 -13.90 -8.10 38.88
CA PRO A 555 -14.89 -9.02 39.45
C PRO A 555 -15.38 -8.61 40.86
N ASN A 556 -14.65 -7.73 41.54
CA ASN A 556 -15.07 -7.05 42.77
C ASN A 556 -15.02 -5.51 42.54
N ASP A 557 -15.92 -4.75 43.16
CA ASP A 557 -16.00 -3.28 43.04
C ASP A 557 -14.68 -2.55 43.39
N ASN A 558 -13.80 -3.19 44.18
CA ASN A 558 -12.50 -2.64 44.60
C ASN A 558 -11.34 -2.86 43.61
N ASP A 559 -11.56 -3.53 42.48
CA ASP A 559 -10.51 -3.82 41.50
C ASP A 559 -10.40 -2.77 40.38
N THR A 560 -11.41 -1.91 40.21
CA THR A 560 -11.42 -0.84 39.20
C THR A 560 -10.32 0.19 39.48
N GLY A 561 -9.53 0.53 38.45
CA GLY A 561 -8.44 1.48 38.55
C GLY A 561 -7.08 0.87 38.89
N LYS A 562 -7.00 -0.44 39.18
CA LYS A 562 -5.71 -1.14 39.26
C LYS A 562 -5.09 -1.26 37.88
N PHE A 563 -3.80 -0.96 37.77
CA PHE A 563 -3.03 -1.16 36.54
C PHE A 563 -1.84 -2.09 36.78
N TYR A 564 -1.39 -2.75 35.73
CA TYR A 564 -0.28 -3.69 35.76
C TYR A 564 0.62 -3.51 34.55
N PHE A 565 1.93 -3.49 34.75
CA PHE A 565 2.93 -3.49 33.69
C PHE A 565 2.74 -4.71 32.78
N LEU A 566 2.74 -4.47 31.47
CA LEU A 566 2.58 -5.49 30.44
C LEU A 566 3.92 -5.73 29.73
N GLU A 567 4.44 -4.70 29.06
CA GLU A 567 5.72 -4.74 28.35
C GLU A 567 6.25 -3.32 28.09
N MET A 568 7.49 -3.25 27.61
CA MET A 568 8.09 -2.02 27.11
C MET A 568 8.48 -2.22 25.65
N ASN A 569 7.90 -1.42 24.77
CA ASN A 569 8.32 -1.35 23.37
C ASN A 569 9.54 -0.42 23.29
N THR A 570 10.65 -0.95 22.80
CA THR A 570 11.95 -0.26 22.75
C THR A 570 12.15 0.54 21.46
N ARG A 571 11.05 1.13 20.95
CA ARG A 571 11.00 1.78 19.64
C ARG A 571 9.82 2.76 19.54
N LEU A 572 9.76 3.47 18.42
CA LEU A 572 8.58 4.22 18.03
C LEU A 572 7.40 3.26 17.80
N GLN A 573 6.17 3.71 18.08
CA GLN A 573 4.94 2.96 17.80
C GLN A 573 4.15 3.61 16.67
N VAL A 574 3.21 2.86 16.09
CA VAL A 574 2.41 3.29 14.94
C VAL A 574 1.59 4.54 15.29
N GLU A 575 1.01 4.51 16.48
CA GLU A 575 0.11 5.48 17.10
C GLU A 575 0.83 6.70 17.72
N HIS A 576 2.11 6.91 17.46
CA HIS A 576 2.84 8.09 17.98
C HIS A 576 2.26 9.43 17.50
N GLY A 577 1.60 9.45 16.34
CA GLY A 577 1.09 10.66 15.72
C GLY A 577 -0.02 11.35 16.53
N ILE A 578 -0.84 10.62 17.29
CA ILE A 578 -1.79 11.27 18.22
C ILE A 578 -1.10 11.98 19.37
N THR A 579 0.02 11.45 19.86
CA THR A 579 0.85 12.13 20.87
C THR A 579 1.49 13.38 20.30
N GLU A 580 1.98 13.33 19.06
CA GLU A 580 2.51 14.49 18.34
C GLU A 580 1.45 15.60 18.20
N MET A 581 0.21 15.25 17.82
CA MET A 581 -0.85 16.24 17.61
C MET A 581 -1.32 16.96 18.88
N ILE A 582 -1.31 16.28 20.05
CA ILE A 582 -1.76 16.88 21.32
C ILE A 582 -0.68 17.76 21.93
N ASN A 583 0.59 17.33 21.81
CA ASN A 583 1.71 18.06 22.38
C ASN A 583 2.31 19.08 21.39
N ASN A 584 1.90 19.06 20.12
CA ASN A 584 2.46 19.86 19.03
C ASN A 584 3.98 19.69 18.89
N ILE A 585 4.43 18.43 18.82
CA ILE A 585 5.84 18.02 18.72
C ILE A 585 6.04 17.07 17.53
N ASP A 586 7.30 16.86 17.13
CA ASP A 586 7.68 15.79 16.18
C ASP A 586 8.70 14.85 16.86
N LEU A 587 8.25 13.64 17.15
CA LEU A 587 9.04 12.61 17.82
C LEU A 587 10.15 12.06 16.93
N VAL A 588 9.89 11.90 15.64
CA VAL A 588 10.93 11.45 14.69
C VAL A 588 12.05 12.47 14.59
N GLU A 589 11.71 13.76 14.59
CA GLU A 589 12.68 14.86 14.63
C GLU A 589 13.52 14.80 15.91
N TRP A 590 12.88 14.61 17.08
CA TRP A 590 13.60 14.48 18.34
C TRP A 590 14.55 13.28 18.37
N MET A 591 14.11 12.12 17.85
CA MET A 591 14.96 10.93 17.74
C MET A 591 16.21 11.18 16.89
N ILE A 592 16.03 11.82 15.72
CA ILE A 592 17.13 12.16 14.80
C ILE A 592 18.09 13.16 15.45
N GLN A 593 17.56 14.25 16.03
CA GLN A 593 18.37 15.30 16.63
C GLN A 593 19.20 14.81 17.82
N LEU A 594 18.60 13.98 18.69
CA LEU A 594 19.32 13.35 19.81
C LEU A 594 20.48 12.49 19.29
N SER A 595 20.21 11.68 18.26
CA SER A 595 21.20 10.76 17.67
C SER A 595 22.36 11.47 16.98
N LEU A 596 22.12 12.60 16.32
CA LEU A 596 23.17 13.36 15.63
C LEU A 596 24.04 14.19 16.59
N LYS A 597 23.58 14.47 17.82
CA LYS A 597 24.35 15.17 18.84
C LYS A 597 25.58 14.37 19.29
N ASP A 598 25.47 13.04 19.37
CA ASP A 598 26.50 12.18 19.94
C ASP A 598 27.69 11.87 18.99
N TYR A 599 27.58 12.19 17.69
CA TYR A 599 28.56 11.84 16.64
C TYR A 599 29.85 12.70 16.60
N LYS A 600 30.34 13.25 17.71
CA LYS A 600 31.47 14.23 17.75
C LYS A 600 31.21 15.55 17.00
N PHE A 601 29.96 15.86 16.70
CA PHE A 601 29.63 17.25 16.41
C PHE A 601 29.60 18.00 17.74
N HIS A 602 30.39 19.07 17.88
CA HIS A 602 30.08 20.13 18.84
C HIS A 602 28.77 20.81 18.40
N PHE A 603 27.67 20.06 18.36
CA PHE A 603 26.34 20.61 18.57
C PHE A 603 26.38 21.13 20.00
N ASN A 604 26.82 22.38 20.15
CA ASN A 604 26.59 23.13 21.38
C ASN A 604 25.15 22.87 21.82
N HIS A 605 25.00 22.57 23.11
CA HIS A 605 23.83 22.51 24.02
C HIS A 605 22.47 23.15 23.64
N LEU A 606 22.16 23.48 22.39
CA LEU A 606 21.31 24.61 22.02
C LEU A 606 19.99 24.25 21.32
N LEU A 607 19.77 23.01 20.87
CA LEU A 607 18.47 22.60 20.30
C LEU A 607 17.55 21.96 21.34
N LEU A 608 18.10 21.28 22.35
CA LEU A 608 17.31 20.78 23.47
C LEU A 608 16.82 21.93 24.38
N ASN A 609 17.63 22.97 24.62
CA ASN A 609 17.24 24.04 25.56
C ASN A 609 16.01 24.87 25.16
N ASN A 610 15.58 24.85 23.90
CA ASN A 610 14.35 25.56 23.49
C ASN A 610 13.10 24.67 23.53
N ILE A 611 13.22 23.34 23.74
CA ILE A 611 12.08 22.40 23.71
C ILE A 611 12.03 21.54 24.97
N ILE A 612 13.19 21.09 25.50
CA ILE A 612 13.35 20.41 26.78
C ILE A 612 14.69 20.86 27.39
N ASP A 613 14.66 21.94 28.18
CA ASP A 613 15.80 22.34 28.99
C ASP A 613 15.93 21.38 30.18
N PHE A 614 16.78 20.36 30.05
CA PHE A 614 17.10 19.46 31.15
C PHE A 614 18.06 20.09 32.18
N ASN A 615 18.74 21.19 31.81
CA ASN A 615 19.76 21.84 32.64
C ASN A 615 19.19 22.92 33.56
N ASN A 616 18.13 23.61 33.15
CA ASN A 616 17.29 24.36 34.08
C ASN A 616 16.27 23.39 34.68
N HIS A 617 16.11 23.35 36.00
CA HIS A 617 15.16 22.51 36.73
C HIS A 617 13.66 22.81 36.42
N ILE A 618 13.31 23.12 35.17
CA ILE A 618 11.94 23.24 34.68
C ILE A 618 11.55 21.86 34.14
N GLN A 619 10.98 21.04 35.02
CA GLN A 619 10.26 19.82 34.67
C GLN A 619 9.36 20.10 33.46
N TYR A 620 9.52 19.36 32.36
CA TYR A 620 8.47 19.25 31.36
C TYR A 620 7.20 18.76 32.07
N ILE A 621 6.15 19.59 32.11
CA ILE A 621 4.86 19.22 32.68
C ILE A 621 3.95 18.84 31.52
N TYR A 622 3.55 17.58 31.46
CA TYR A 622 2.54 17.12 30.52
C TYR A 622 1.20 17.82 30.80
N LEU A 623 0.82 18.75 29.91
CA LEU A 623 -0.46 19.46 29.94
C LEU A 623 -1.22 19.11 28.64
N PRO A 624 -2.08 18.08 28.66
CA PRO A 624 -2.82 17.70 27.46
C PRO A 624 -3.71 18.85 27.00
N ASN A 625 -3.44 19.38 25.80
CA ASN A 625 -4.31 20.35 25.17
C ASN A 625 -5.16 19.63 24.13
N GLY A 626 -6.45 19.43 24.42
CA GLY A 626 -7.38 18.75 23.53
C GLY A 626 -7.31 17.22 23.55
N HIS A 627 -7.74 16.60 22.46
CA HIS A 627 -7.89 15.15 22.28
C HIS A 627 -7.58 14.78 20.83
N SER A 628 -6.86 13.69 20.62
CA SER A 628 -6.57 13.16 19.29
C SER A 628 -6.98 11.70 19.17
N ILE A 629 -7.47 11.31 17.99
CA ILE A 629 -7.89 9.93 17.69
C ILE A 629 -7.23 9.51 16.38
N GLU A 630 -6.56 8.36 16.38
CA GLU A 630 -6.05 7.66 15.20
C GLU A 630 -6.97 6.49 14.85
N VAL A 631 -7.18 6.28 13.56
CA VAL A 631 -7.78 5.06 13.03
C VAL A 631 -6.89 4.49 11.93
N ARG A 632 -6.72 3.17 11.96
CA ARG A 632 -5.95 2.42 10.97
C ARG A 632 -6.86 1.85 9.90
N ILE A 633 -6.68 2.30 8.67
CA ILE A 633 -7.37 1.75 7.50
C ILE A 633 -6.59 0.54 7.00
N TYR A 634 -7.19 -0.64 7.09
CA TYR A 634 -6.60 -1.90 6.66
C TYR A 634 -7.29 -2.43 5.40
N ALA A 635 -6.52 -3.06 4.51
CA ALA A 635 -7.02 -3.90 3.44
C ALA A 635 -7.35 -5.30 3.97
N GLU A 636 -8.52 -5.43 4.61
CA GLU A 636 -8.98 -6.65 5.23
C GLU A 636 -10.51 -6.74 5.20
N ASP A 637 -11.04 -7.94 5.35
CA ASP A 637 -12.48 -8.19 5.50
C ASP A 637 -12.88 -8.43 6.97
N PRO A 638 -13.54 -7.47 7.63
CA PRO A 638 -14.00 -7.62 9.01
C PRO A 638 -14.97 -8.79 9.25
N ASN A 639 -15.72 -9.24 8.24
CA ASN A 639 -16.73 -10.30 8.41
C ASN A 639 -16.15 -11.71 8.26
N HIS A 640 -14.98 -11.83 7.62
CA HIS A 640 -14.28 -13.09 7.43
C HIS A 640 -13.01 -13.10 8.27
N ASP A 641 -13.18 -12.83 9.57
CA ASP A 641 -12.14 -12.86 10.60
C ASP A 641 -10.87 -12.10 10.20
N TYR A 642 -11.07 -10.90 9.64
CA TYR A 642 -10.04 -9.94 9.26
C TYR A 642 -9.00 -10.54 8.30
N THR A 643 -9.48 -11.31 7.33
CA THR A 643 -8.63 -11.88 6.28
C THR A 643 -8.06 -10.75 5.40
N PRO A 644 -6.74 -10.73 5.13
CA PRO A 644 -6.14 -9.71 4.27
C PRO A 644 -6.74 -9.72 2.85
N SER A 645 -7.00 -8.54 2.31
CA SER A 645 -7.55 -8.34 0.97
C SER A 645 -6.49 -7.74 0.05
N SER A 646 -6.08 -8.52 -0.95
CA SER A 646 -5.13 -8.06 -1.99
C SER A 646 -5.88 -7.53 -3.21
N GLY A 647 -5.26 -6.62 -3.95
CA GLY A 647 -5.93 -6.02 -5.11
C GLY A 647 -5.29 -4.74 -5.60
N LEU A 648 -5.76 -4.27 -6.76
CA LEU A 648 -5.39 -2.97 -7.30
C LEU A 648 -6.29 -1.91 -6.67
N ILE A 649 -5.71 -0.81 -6.18
CA ILE A 649 -6.48 0.36 -5.79
C ILE A 649 -6.92 1.10 -7.05
N THR A 650 -8.21 1.01 -7.36
CA THR A 650 -8.82 1.55 -8.58
C THR A 650 -9.33 2.97 -8.42
N PHE A 651 -9.57 3.42 -7.19
CA PHE A 651 -9.99 4.79 -6.90
C PHE A 651 -9.67 5.14 -5.46
N ILE A 652 -9.21 6.37 -5.24
CA ILE A 652 -9.03 6.95 -3.91
C ILE A 652 -9.59 8.37 -3.95
N LYS A 653 -10.49 8.68 -3.01
CA LYS A 653 -10.86 10.03 -2.67
C LYS A 653 -10.46 10.29 -1.22
N TRP A 654 -9.39 11.07 -1.05
CA TRP A 654 -9.02 11.58 0.25
C TRP A 654 -10.04 12.63 0.74
N PRO A 655 -10.25 12.77 2.06
CA PRO A 655 -11.04 13.86 2.64
C PRO A 655 -10.44 15.24 2.31
N ASP A 656 -11.20 16.31 2.50
CA ASP A 656 -10.67 17.67 2.32
C ASP A 656 -9.51 17.92 3.30
N GLN A 657 -8.56 18.78 2.92
CA GLN A 657 -7.44 19.12 3.80
C GLN A 657 -7.91 20.08 4.92
N TYR A 658 -7.65 19.69 6.17
CA TYR A 658 -7.94 20.50 7.35
C TYR A 658 -6.68 20.63 8.21
N HIS A 659 -6.49 21.77 8.88
CA HIS A 659 -5.35 21.99 9.79
C HIS A 659 -5.33 21.02 11.00
N TRP A 660 -6.48 20.42 11.34
CA TRP A 660 -6.64 19.47 12.44
C TRP A 660 -6.64 18.00 11.97
N LEU A 661 -6.40 17.74 10.69
CA LEU A 661 -6.38 16.41 10.09
C LEU A 661 -4.96 16.08 9.63
N ARG A 662 -4.49 14.89 9.98
CA ARG A 662 -3.25 14.31 9.46
C ARG A 662 -3.53 12.93 8.88
N ILE A 663 -2.90 12.63 7.75
CA ILE A 663 -3.03 11.36 7.03
C ILE A 663 -1.62 10.86 6.73
N ASP A 664 -1.22 9.77 7.37
CA ASP A 664 0.03 9.07 7.05
C ASP A 664 -0.33 7.87 6.17
N THR A 665 0.16 7.84 4.92
CA THR A 665 -0.19 6.78 3.95
C THR A 665 0.93 6.52 2.95
N TRP A 666 0.93 5.33 2.38
CA TRP A 666 1.84 4.94 1.28
C TRP A 666 1.11 4.59 -0.01
N ILE A 667 -0.21 4.63 -0.01
CA ILE A 667 -1.02 4.22 -1.16
C ILE A 667 -1.38 5.41 -2.06
N THR A 668 -1.42 5.14 -3.35
CA THR A 668 -1.88 6.05 -4.40
C THR A 668 -2.74 5.30 -5.42
N LEU A 669 -3.41 6.03 -6.31
CA LEU A 669 -4.15 5.42 -7.41
C LEU A 669 -3.23 4.48 -8.21
N GLY A 670 -3.65 3.23 -8.43
CA GLY A 670 -2.84 2.23 -9.13
C GLY A 670 -1.88 1.43 -8.24
N THR A 671 -1.81 1.73 -6.93
CA THR A 671 -1.04 0.91 -6.00
C THR A 671 -1.63 -0.49 -5.90
N LYS A 672 -0.77 -1.53 -6.01
CA LYS A 672 -1.16 -2.93 -5.89
C LYS A 672 -0.88 -3.44 -4.48
N ILE A 673 -1.93 -3.75 -3.74
CA ILE A 673 -1.86 -4.31 -2.40
C ILE A 673 -1.62 -5.82 -2.50
N THR A 674 -0.58 -6.30 -1.82
CA THR A 674 -0.19 -7.72 -1.77
C THR A 674 -0.41 -8.28 -0.36
N SER A 675 -0.45 -9.60 -0.23
CA SER A 675 -0.55 -10.29 1.05
C SER A 675 0.82 -10.63 1.68
N ASN A 676 1.91 -10.08 1.13
CA ASN A 676 3.27 -10.43 1.58
C ASN A 676 3.66 -9.73 2.89
N TYR A 677 3.09 -8.57 3.14
CA TYR A 677 3.38 -7.71 4.30
C TYR A 677 2.09 -7.31 5.02
N ASP A 678 2.20 -6.32 5.91
CA ASP A 678 1.07 -5.76 6.64
C ASP A 678 0.02 -5.12 5.70
N PRO A 679 -1.30 -5.37 5.92
CA PRO A 679 -2.38 -4.79 5.12
C PRO A 679 -2.73 -3.32 5.41
N LEU A 680 -1.95 -2.60 6.24
CA LEU A 680 -2.19 -1.19 6.59
C LEU A 680 -2.08 -0.31 5.34
N LEU A 681 -3.13 0.45 5.05
CA LEU A 681 -3.20 1.38 3.92
C LEU A 681 -2.91 2.83 4.32
N ALA A 682 -3.51 3.25 5.44
CA ALA A 682 -3.39 4.62 5.93
C ALA A 682 -3.70 4.72 7.42
N LYS A 683 -3.10 5.71 8.07
CA LYS A 683 -3.46 6.17 9.41
C LYS A 683 -4.13 7.52 9.28
N ILE A 684 -5.35 7.63 9.78
CA ILE A 684 -6.09 8.88 9.79
C ILE A 684 -6.11 9.38 11.23
N MET A 685 -5.58 10.57 11.46
CA MET A 685 -5.51 11.18 12.78
C MET A 685 -6.26 12.51 12.77
N VAL A 686 -7.10 12.73 13.79
CA VAL A 686 -7.78 14.01 13.97
C VAL A 686 -7.52 14.57 15.35
N TYR A 687 -7.23 15.86 15.40
CA TYR A 687 -7.20 16.64 16.62
C TYR A 687 -8.58 17.26 16.89
N GLY A 688 -8.97 17.43 18.15
CA GLY A 688 -10.14 18.20 18.58
C GLY A 688 -9.94 18.80 19.96
N ASN A 689 -10.61 19.92 20.25
CA ASN A 689 -10.48 20.59 21.56
C ASN A 689 -10.95 19.72 22.76
N ASN A 690 -11.71 18.66 22.49
CA ASN A 690 -12.10 17.62 23.43
C ASN A 690 -12.47 16.36 22.63
N ARG A 691 -12.66 15.24 23.34
CA ARG A 691 -13.01 13.95 22.73
C ARG A 691 -14.22 14.00 21.79
N ASN A 692 -15.30 14.65 22.22
CA ASN A 692 -16.51 14.76 21.39
C ASN A 692 -16.26 15.53 20.09
N HIS A 693 -15.40 16.55 20.12
CA HIS A 693 -14.99 17.28 18.92
C HIS A 693 -14.15 16.40 18.00
N ALA A 694 -13.20 15.63 18.54
CA ALA A 694 -12.40 14.68 17.77
C ALA A 694 -13.27 13.59 17.11
N ILE A 695 -14.24 13.01 17.83
CA ILE A 695 -15.20 12.04 17.29
C ILE A 695 -16.01 12.62 16.12
N LYS A 696 -16.54 13.85 16.26
CA LYS A 696 -17.26 14.53 15.17
C LYS A 696 -16.39 14.76 13.94
N ARG A 697 -15.13 15.18 14.15
CA ARG A 697 -14.15 15.39 13.09
C ARG A 697 -13.79 14.07 12.39
N MET A 698 -13.57 12.99 13.13
CA MET A 698 -13.29 11.67 12.55
C MET A 698 -14.48 11.16 11.75
N ASN A 699 -15.71 11.25 12.27
CA ASN A 699 -16.92 10.89 11.53
C ASN A 699 -17.05 11.66 10.21
N LYS A 700 -16.75 12.96 10.22
CA LYS A 700 -16.73 13.78 8.99
C LYS A 700 -15.71 13.24 7.98
N VAL A 701 -14.50 12.93 8.43
CA VAL A 701 -13.40 12.44 7.58
C VAL A 701 -13.71 11.06 7.00
N LEU A 702 -14.15 10.11 7.82
CA LEU A 702 -14.49 8.75 7.38
C LEU A 702 -15.60 8.74 6.34
N ASN A 703 -16.57 9.66 6.44
CA ASN A 703 -17.66 9.80 5.46
C ASN A 703 -17.21 10.38 4.12
N GLN A 704 -16.13 11.18 4.08
CA GLN A 704 -15.56 11.72 2.84
C GLN A 704 -14.59 10.75 2.17
N LEU A 705 -13.92 9.89 2.96
CA LEU A 705 -12.93 8.93 2.49
C LEU A 705 -13.59 7.82 1.65
N ILE A 706 -13.08 7.61 0.44
CA ILE A 706 -13.45 6.49 -0.43
C ILE A 706 -12.16 5.81 -0.89
N ILE A 707 -12.07 4.50 -0.67
CA ILE A 707 -11.01 3.64 -1.20
C ILE A 707 -11.70 2.47 -1.90
N SER A 708 -11.49 2.35 -3.21
CA SER A 708 -12.05 1.28 -4.04
C SER A 708 -10.95 0.35 -4.53
N GLY A 709 -11.24 -0.95 -4.56
CA GLY A 709 -10.30 -1.99 -4.95
C GLY A 709 -10.38 -3.18 -4.00
N PRO A 710 -9.37 -3.41 -3.13
CA PRO A 710 -9.45 -4.41 -2.07
C PRO A 710 -10.54 -4.06 -1.04
N ILE A 711 -11.03 -5.08 -0.33
CA ILE A 711 -11.93 -4.90 0.81
C ILE A 711 -11.16 -4.16 1.91
N THR A 712 -11.82 -3.20 2.57
CA THR A 712 -11.23 -2.45 3.68
C THR A 712 -12.09 -2.53 4.93
N ASN A 713 -11.48 -2.25 6.08
CA ASN A 713 -12.17 -2.13 7.36
C ASN A 713 -12.93 -0.79 7.53
N LEU A 714 -12.99 0.07 6.50
CA LEU A 714 -13.57 1.41 6.58
C LEU A 714 -15.04 1.40 7.04
N GLY A 715 -15.83 0.44 6.59
CA GLY A 715 -17.23 0.30 7.02
C GLY A 715 -17.37 -0.05 8.50
N LEU A 716 -16.52 -0.94 9.02
CA LEU A 716 -16.48 -1.26 10.46
C LEU A 716 -16.12 -0.02 11.28
N LEU A 717 -15.13 0.76 10.84
CA LEU A 717 -14.75 2.00 11.51
C LEU A 717 -15.93 2.98 11.59
N LYS A 718 -16.67 3.18 10.50
CA LYS A 718 -17.89 4.01 10.52
C LYS A 718 -18.91 3.52 11.54
N THR A 719 -19.12 2.20 11.65
CA THR A 719 -20.02 1.60 12.65
C THR A 719 -19.54 1.85 14.08
N ILE A 720 -18.23 1.76 14.34
CA ILE A 720 -17.66 2.01 15.68
C ILE A 720 -17.91 3.45 16.13
N PHE A 721 -17.69 4.44 15.26
CA PHE A 721 -17.89 5.86 15.62
C PHE A 721 -19.37 6.27 15.75
N GLN A 722 -20.30 5.38 15.42
CA GLN A 722 -21.74 5.53 15.67
C GLN A 722 -22.19 4.78 16.93
N ASN A 723 -21.34 3.93 17.51
CA ASN A 723 -21.68 3.11 18.66
C ASN A 723 -21.68 3.91 19.97
N GLU A 724 -22.75 3.77 20.78
CA GLU A 724 -22.91 4.50 22.04
C GLU A 724 -21.79 4.21 23.05
N ASN A 725 -21.34 2.95 23.18
CA ASN A 725 -20.26 2.58 24.11
C ASN A 725 -18.95 3.26 23.74
N PHE A 726 -18.65 3.41 22.44
CA PHE A 726 -17.49 4.18 22.00
C PHE A 726 -17.64 5.66 22.34
N ILE A 727 -18.80 6.26 22.08
CA ILE A 727 -19.06 7.69 22.33
C ILE A 727 -18.93 8.05 23.82
N ILE A 728 -19.44 7.22 24.73
CA ILE A 728 -19.29 7.44 26.18
C ILE A 728 -17.90 7.03 26.72
N GLY A 729 -17.10 6.32 25.92
CA GLY A 729 -15.76 5.88 26.28
C GLY A 729 -15.71 4.58 27.08
N ASN A 730 -16.78 3.78 27.07
CA ASN A 730 -16.86 2.45 27.67
C ASN A 730 -16.27 1.39 26.72
N ILE A 731 -14.95 1.34 26.65
CA ILE A 731 -14.19 0.48 25.74
C ILE A 731 -13.25 -0.43 26.52
N THR A 732 -13.10 -1.66 26.04
CA THR A 732 -12.20 -2.68 26.60
C THR A 732 -11.56 -3.47 25.46
N THR A 733 -10.58 -4.30 25.77
CA THR A 733 -9.94 -5.23 24.81
C THR A 733 -10.91 -6.21 24.13
N LYS A 734 -12.15 -6.34 24.61
CA LYS A 734 -13.22 -7.15 24.00
C LYS A 734 -14.22 -6.35 23.17
N PHE A 735 -14.09 -5.03 23.10
CA PHE A 735 -15.07 -4.14 22.47
C PHE A 735 -15.46 -4.55 21.05
N LEU A 736 -14.51 -4.95 20.20
CA LEU A 736 -14.84 -5.36 18.83
C LEU A 736 -15.75 -6.60 18.75
N LYS A 737 -15.77 -7.47 19.76
CA LYS A 737 -16.65 -8.65 19.78
C LYS A 737 -18.12 -8.30 20.05
N SER A 738 -18.40 -7.11 20.61
CA SER A 738 -19.77 -6.64 20.81
C SER A 738 -20.31 -5.83 19.63
N ILE A 739 -19.50 -5.55 18.62
CA ILE A 739 -19.91 -4.82 17.42
C ILE A 739 -20.40 -5.80 16.36
N SER A 740 -21.63 -5.60 15.90
CA SER A 740 -22.17 -6.25 14.70
C SER A 740 -22.02 -5.30 13.52
N TYR A 741 -21.21 -5.70 12.52
CA TYR A 741 -21.03 -4.97 11.28
C TYR A 741 -21.63 -5.79 10.14
N ILE A 742 -22.48 -5.16 9.33
CA ILE A 742 -23.02 -5.74 8.10
C ILE A 742 -22.57 -4.82 6.96
N PRO A 743 -21.75 -5.30 6.02
CA PRO A 743 -21.26 -4.48 4.92
C PRO A 743 -22.42 -4.22 3.96
N ASN A 744 -22.43 -3.04 3.32
CA ASN A 744 -23.40 -2.77 2.26
C ASN A 744 -22.88 -3.35 0.93
N GLY A 745 -23.33 -4.54 0.56
CA GLY A 745 -22.82 -5.19 -0.65
C GLY A 745 -23.21 -6.64 -0.87
N ILE A 746 -22.63 -7.20 -1.93
CA ILE A 746 -22.77 -8.61 -2.31
C ILE A 746 -21.39 -9.27 -2.23
N TYR A 747 -21.28 -10.33 -1.44
CA TYR A 747 -20.05 -11.12 -1.33
C TYR A 747 -20.02 -12.25 -2.35
N VAL A 748 -18.89 -12.40 -3.04
CA VAL A 748 -18.71 -13.40 -4.08
C VAL A 748 -18.12 -14.67 -3.47
N LEU A 749 -18.96 -15.69 -3.28
CA LEU A 749 -18.51 -17.03 -2.86
C LEU A 749 -17.81 -17.75 -4.02
N ARG A 750 -18.32 -17.58 -5.25
CA ARG A 750 -17.75 -18.11 -6.50
C ARG A 750 -17.93 -17.10 -7.63
N GLY A 751 -16.88 -16.87 -8.42
CA GLY A 751 -16.89 -15.92 -9.54
C GLY A 751 -17.51 -16.40 -10.86
N GLY A 752 -17.69 -17.72 -11.05
CA GLY A 752 -18.13 -18.29 -12.34
C GLY A 752 -16.98 -18.44 -13.35
N THR A 753 -17.28 -18.76 -14.62
CA THR A 753 -16.25 -18.85 -15.68
C THR A 753 -15.70 -17.47 -16.02
N GLU A 754 -16.60 -16.54 -16.35
CA GLU A 754 -16.28 -15.14 -16.60
C GLU A 754 -17.52 -14.32 -16.24
N THR A 755 -17.47 -13.70 -15.06
CA THR A 755 -18.49 -12.73 -14.61
C THR A 755 -17.85 -11.36 -14.52
N THR A 756 -18.36 -10.38 -15.25
CA THR A 756 -17.82 -9.01 -15.29
C THR A 756 -18.88 -7.96 -15.05
N ILE A 757 -18.48 -6.78 -14.57
CA ILE A 757 -19.38 -5.62 -14.49
C ILE A 757 -19.36 -4.94 -15.84
N GLN A 758 -20.53 -4.72 -16.44
CA GLN A 758 -20.68 -4.02 -17.71
C GLN A 758 -21.73 -2.91 -17.56
N ASP A 759 -21.54 -1.83 -18.30
CA ASP A 759 -22.52 -0.76 -18.49
C ASP A 759 -22.75 -0.52 -19.99
N TYR A 760 -23.80 0.23 -20.33
CA TYR A 760 -24.16 0.51 -21.72
C TYR A 760 -24.22 2.02 -21.96
N PRO A 761 -23.65 2.58 -23.04
CA PRO A 761 -23.02 1.92 -24.20
C PRO A 761 -21.54 1.54 -24.00
N GLY A 762 -21.04 1.54 -22.76
CA GLY A 762 -19.61 1.40 -22.49
C GLY A 762 -18.84 2.67 -22.88
N ARG A 763 -17.64 2.51 -23.41
CA ARG A 763 -16.71 3.56 -23.87
C ARG A 763 -16.82 3.85 -25.36
N LEU A 764 -18.03 3.80 -25.92
CA LEU A 764 -18.24 3.91 -27.37
C LEU A 764 -17.60 5.15 -27.99
N ASP A 765 -17.66 6.28 -27.31
CA ASP A 765 -17.10 7.56 -27.78
C ASP A 765 -15.57 7.56 -27.91
N LEU A 766 -14.89 6.65 -27.21
CA LEU A 766 -13.42 6.57 -27.21
C LEU A 766 -12.86 5.63 -28.29
N ARG A 767 -13.74 4.96 -29.05
CA ARG A 767 -13.35 4.03 -30.11
C ARG A 767 -12.48 4.67 -31.19
N VAL A 768 -12.71 5.96 -31.46
CA VAL A 768 -11.94 6.75 -32.44
C VAL A 768 -10.46 6.88 -32.04
N TYR A 769 -10.15 6.81 -30.74
CA TYR A 769 -8.78 6.89 -30.21
C TYR A 769 -8.13 5.52 -30.02
N GLY A 770 -8.75 4.45 -30.53
CA GLY A 770 -8.23 3.09 -30.39
C GLY A 770 -8.66 2.36 -29.13
N ILE A 771 -9.51 2.97 -28.28
CA ILE A 771 -9.96 2.39 -27.00
C ILE A 771 -11.24 1.58 -27.24
N GLN A 772 -11.24 0.33 -26.79
CA GLN A 772 -12.38 -0.57 -26.95
C GLN A 772 -13.61 -0.06 -26.17
N PRO A 773 -14.81 -0.13 -26.75
CA PRO A 773 -16.03 0.27 -26.06
C PRO A 773 -16.36 -0.61 -24.85
N CYS A 774 -16.04 -1.91 -24.89
CA CYS A 774 -16.50 -2.87 -23.90
C CYS A 774 -18.04 -2.81 -23.77
N GLY A 775 -18.57 -2.98 -22.56
CA GLY A 775 -20.00 -3.09 -22.34
C GLY A 775 -20.53 -4.49 -22.57
N PRO A 776 -21.86 -4.67 -22.49
CA PRO A 776 -22.49 -5.97 -22.64
C PRO A 776 -22.37 -6.51 -24.06
N MET A 777 -22.03 -7.79 -24.20
CA MET A 777 -21.97 -8.48 -25.49
C MET A 777 -23.34 -8.62 -26.17
N ASP A 778 -24.37 -8.77 -25.36
CA ASP A 778 -25.78 -8.80 -25.71
C ASP A 778 -26.45 -7.63 -24.98
N GLN A 779 -26.48 -6.51 -25.70
CA GLN A 779 -26.97 -5.22 -25.20
C GLN A 779 -28.47 -5.27 -24.88
N LEU A 780 -29.24 -6.08 -25.62
CA LEU A 780 -30.69 -6.12 -25.50
C LEU A 780 -31.12 -6.85 -24.22
N SER A 781 -30.53 -8.02 -23.94
CA SER A 781 -30.76 -8.73 -22.69
C SER A 781 -30.25 -7.92 -21.49
N PHE A 782 -29.11 -7.25 -21.61
CA PHE A 782 -28.61 -6.35 -20.57
C PHE A 782 -29.60 -5.23 -20.23
N GLN A 783 -30.07 -4.49 -21.25
CA GLN A 783 -31.04 -3.41 -21.09
C GLN A 783 -32.37 -3.92 -20.54
N LEU A 784 -32.82 -5.10 -20.98
CA LEU A 784 -34.03 -5.76 -20.47
C LEU A 784 -33.89 -6.11 -18.98
N ALA A 785 -32.72 -6.60 -18.53
CA ALA A 785 -32.46 -6.89 -17.13
C ALA A 785 -32.67 -5.64 -16.26
N ASN A 786 -32.09 -4.52 -16.70
CA ASN A 786 -32.22 -3.23 -16.03
C ASN A 786 -33.68 -2.74 -16.04
N LEU A 787 -34.38 -2.86 -17.17
CA LEU A 787 -35.79 -2.49 -17.28
C LEU A 787 -36.66 -3.28 -16.30
N ILE A 788 -36.46 -4.60 -16.18
CA ILE A 788 -37.25 -5.49 -15.31
C ILE A 788 -37.11 -5.08 -13.84
N VAL A 789 -35.88 -4.79 -13.39
CA VAL A 789 -35.65 -4.44 -11.99
C VAL A 789 -36.13 -3.01 -11.67
N GLY A 790 -36.12 -2.11 -12.67
CA GLY A 790 -36.55 -0.71 -12.56
C GLY A 790 -35.39 0.30 -12.66
N ASN A 791 -34.26 -0.10 -13.22
CA ASN A 791 -33.09 0.76 -13.45
C ASN A 791 -33.20 1.54 -14.78
N GLN A 792 -32.33 2.53 -14.95
CA GLN A 792 -32.07 3.11 -16.26
C GLN A 792 -31.37 2.07 -17.16
N LEU A 793 -31.56 2.18 -18.47
CA LEU A 793 -31.05 1.20 -19.44
C LEU A 793 -29.52 1.09 -19.46
N ASN A 794 -28.82 2.13 -19.02
CA ASN A 794 -27.36 2.24 -18.95
C ASN A 794 -26.76 1.81 -17.61
N THR A 795 -27.59 1.53 -16.58
CA THR A 795 -27.10 1.16 -15.25
C THR A 795 -26.27 -0.11 -15.31
N GLU A 796 -25.13 -0.13 -14.61
CA GLU A 796 -24.24 -1.28 -14.59
C GLU A 796 -24.90 -2.55 -14.04
N ALA A 797 -24.56 -3.69 -14.63
CA ALA A 797 -25.04 -5.01 -14.25
C ALA A 797 -23.93 -6.06 -14.47
N LEU A 798 -24.15 -7.29 -13.99
CA LEU A 798 -23.20 -8.38 -14.17
C LEU A 798 -23.48 -9.12 -15.48
N GLU A 799 -22.50 -9.17 -16.39
CA GLU A 799 -22.48 -10.09 -17.52
C GLU A 799 -21.90 -11.42 -17.07
N ILE A 800 -22.62 -12.51 -17.30
CA ILE A 800 -22.27 -13.87 -16.89
C ILE A 800 -22.11 -14.75 -18.13
N THR A 801 -20.96 -15.40 -18.29
CA THR A 801 -20.67 -16.27 -19.43
C THR A 801 -20.58 -17.74 -19.00
N HIS A 802 -21.35 -18.62 -19.67
CA HIS A 802 -21.40 -20.09 -19.50
C HIS A 802 -21.79 -20.66 -18.12
N TYR A 803 -21.08 -20.30 -17.07
CA TYR A 803 -21.30 -20.73 -15.69
C TYR A 803 -21.19 -19.54 -14.75
N GLY A 804 -22.25 -19.32 -13.96
CA GLY A 804 -22.41 -18.10 -13.19
C GLY A 804 -21.75 -18.09 -11.82
N PRO A 805 -21.89 -16.96 -11.11
CA PRO A 805 -21.36 -16.80 -9.76
C PRO A 805 -22.28 -17.41 -8.70
N LYS A 806 -21.73 -17.56 -7.50
CA LYS A 806 -22.47 -17.82 -6.27
C LYS A 806 -22.29 -16.62 -5.35
N LEU A 807 -23.38 -15.97 -4.98
CA LEU A 807 -23.40 -14.63 -4.39
C LEU A 807 -24.15 -14.66 -3.05
N LEU A 808 -23.54 -14.10 -2.00
CA LEU A 808 -24.18 -13.86 -0.70
C LEU A 808 -24.60 -12.39 -0.62
N PHE A 809 -25.87 -12.14 -0.36
CA PHE A 809 -26.42 -10.79 -0.25
C PHE A 809 -26.45 -10.36 1.22
N TYR A 810 -25.75 -9.29 1.58
CA TYR A 810 -25.80 -8.76 2.96
C TYR A 810 -27.03 -7.89 3.21
N ASN A 811 -27.59 -7.30 2.15
CA ASN A 811 -28.74 -6.40 2.22
C ASN A 811 -29.89 -6.95 1.38
N SER A 812 -31.12 -6.67 1.82
CA SER A 812 -32.31 -7.00 1.05
C SER A 812 -32.40 -6.12 -0.20
N ILE A 813 -32.55 -6.73 -1.38
CA ILE A 813 -32.55 -5.97 -2.64
C ILE A 813 -33.37 -6.64 -3.74
N HIS A 814 -33.81 -5.85 -4.72
CA HIS A 814 -34.42 -6.37 -5.93
C HIS A 814 -33.38 -6.66 -7.01
N ILE A 815 -33.55 -7.79 -7.68
CA ILE A 815 -32.71 -8.22 -8.82
C ILE A 815 -33.57 -8.67 -10.00
N ALA A 816 -32.96 -8.76 -11.18
CA ALA A 816 -33.53 -9.41 -12.34
C ALA A 816 -32.45 -10.16 -13.12
N ILE A 817 -32.78 -11.34 -13.65
CA ILE A 817 -31.87 -12.15 -14.46
C ILE A 817 -32.53 -12.46 -15.81
N THR A 818 -31.87 -12.13 -16.92
CA THR A 818 -32.36 -12.38 -18.29
C THR A 818 -31.21 -12.73 -19.24
N GLY A 819 -31.51 -13.16 -20.46
CA GLY A 819 -30.56 -13.70 -21.43
C GLY A 819 -30.77 -15.20 -21.67
N ALA A 820 -29.69 -15.91 -22.01
CA ALA A 820 -29.72 -17.36 -22.17
C ALA A 820 -30.24 -18.04 -20.90
N LEU A 821 -30.86 -19.21 -21.05
CA LEU A 821 -31.48 -19.91 -19.91
C LEU A 821 -30.43 -20.50 -18.98
N PHE A 822 -30.37 -20.05 -17.73
CA PHE A 822 -29.51 -20.58 -16.68
C PHE A 822 -30.34 -21.23 -15.58
N LYS A 823 -29.77 -22.27 -14.94
CA LYS A 823 -30.32 -22.81 -13.71
C LYS A 823 -29.97 -21.89 -12.53
N ILE A 824 -30.96 -21.43 -11.80
CA ILE A 824 -30.81 -20.46 -10.70
C ILE A 824 -31.45 -21.02 -9.44
N GLU A 825 -30.68 -21.10 -8.36
CA GLU A 825 -31.14 -21.54 -7.06
C GLU A 825 -30.91 -20.45 -6.01
N LEU A 826 -31.88 -20.27 -5.11
CA LEU A 826 -31.81 -19.36 -3.96
C LEU A 826 -31.89 -20.16 -2.67
N LEU A 827 -30.90 -19.98 -1.81
CA LEU A 827 -30.93 -20.45 -0.43
C LEU A 827 -31.32 -19.29 0.47
N LEU A 828 -32.48 -19.39 1.10
CA LEU A 828 -32.97 -18.40 2.06
C LEU A 828 -32.22 -18.51 3.41
N PRO A 829 -32.14 -17.43 4.20
CA PRO A 829 -31.54 -17.45 5.52
C PRO A 829 -32.25 -18.49 6.40
N ASN A 830 -31.49 -19.32 7.12
CA ASN A 830 -31.99 -20.35 8.03
C ASN A 830 -32.82 -21.50 7.38
N SER A 831 -32.90 -21.57 6.04
CA SER A 831 -33.50 -22.72 5.34
C SER A 831 -32.44 -23.72 4.90
N LYS A 832 -32.80 -25.01 4.86
CA LYS A 832 -31.95 -26.09 4.31
C LYS A 832 -32.28 -26.43 2.85
N SER A 833 -33.44 -26.00 2.35
CA SER A 833 -33.89 -26.26 0.98
C SER A 833 -33.63 -25.04 0.08
N SER A 834 -33.10 -25.27 -1.12
CA SER A 834 -32.99 -24.25 -2.15
C SER A 834 -34.31 -24.12 -2.93
N LEU A 835 -34.65 -22.88 -3.29
CA LEU A 835 -35.77 -22.52 -4.16
C LEU A 835 -35.24 -22.29 -5.57
N GLU A 836 -35.82 -22.95 -6.58
CA GLU A 836 -35.51 -22.64 -7.98
C GLU A 836 -36.21 -21.36 -8.41
N LEU A 837 -35.45 -20.43 -9.00
CA LEU A 837 -35.97 -19.11 -9.39
C LEU A 837 -36.20 -18.99 -10.90
N PRO A 838 -37.28 -18.32 -11.33
CA PRO A 838 -37.49 -18.03 -12.73
C PRO A 838 -36.54 -16.93 -13.22
N MET A 839 -36.10 -17.04 -14.47
CA MET A 839 -35.54 -15.91 -15.22
C MET A 839 -36.66 -14.97 -15.69
N ASN A 840 -36.28 -13.79 -16.18
CA ASN A 840 -37.20 -12.81 -16.76
C ASN A 840 -38.25 -12.33 -15.75
N ALA A 841 -37.83 -12.18 -14.49
CA ALA A 841 -38.68 -11.77 -13.40
C ALA A 841 -37.98 -10.76 -12.50
N LYS A 842 -38.75 -9.85 -11.90
CA LYS A 842 -38.31 -9.02 -10.79
C LYS A 842 -38.38 -9.85 -9.51
N LEU A 843 -37.21 -10.09 -8.93
CA LEU A 843 -37.02 -10.95 -7.77
C LEU A 843 -36.64 -10.08 -6.56
N PHE A 844 -37.16 -10.41 -5.38
CA PHE A 844 -36.77 -9.83 -4.10
C PHE A 844 -35.89 -10.83 -3.36
N ILE A 845 -34.66 -10.41 -3.03
CA ILE A 845 -33.69 -11.23 -2.33
C ILE A 845 -33.56 -10.70 -0.90
N PRO A 846 -33.97 -11.47 0.13
CA PRO A 846 -33.76 -11.08 1.52
C PRO A 846 -32.28 -11.06 1.91
N ALA A 847 -31.90 -10.17 2.83
CA ALA A 847 -30.58 -10.16 3.47
C ALA A 847 -30.20 -11.53 4.05
N GLY A 848 -28.96 -11.96 3.86
CA GLY A 848 -28.43 -13.25 4.27
C GLY A 848 -28.67 -14.40 3.27
N SER A 849 -29.36 -14.15 2.15
CA SER A 849 -29.64 -15.18 1.14
C SER A 849 -28.43 -15.45 0.26
N ILE A 850 -28.31 -16.69 -0.24
CA ILE A 850 -27.28 -17.10 -1.19
C ILE A 850 -27.92 -17.44 -2.53
N LEU A 851 -27.54 -16.72 -3.58
CA LEU A 851 -27.96 -16.96 -4.96
C LEU A 851 -26.88 -17.75 -5.70
N ASP A 852 -27.21 -18.92 -6.25
CA ASP A 852 -26.30 -19.74 -7.06
C ASP A 852 -26.80 -19.77 -8.51
N ILE A 853 -26.07 -19.08 -9.39
CA ILE A 853 -26.30 -19.11 -10.83
C ILE A 853 -25.37 -20.19 -11.40
N GLN A 854 -25.95 -21.33 -11.78
CA GLN A 854 -25.19 -22.51 -12.20
C GLN A 854 -24.83 -22.40 -13.69
N SER A 855 -25.04 -23.49 -14.45
CA SER A 855 -24.68 -23.56 -15.87
C SER A 855 -25.86 -23.20 -16.77
N VAL A 856 -25.53 -22.74 -17.98
CA VAL A 856 -26.50 -22.54 -19.06
C VAL A 856 -27.17 -23.88 -19.44
N ILE A 857 -28.49 -23.91 -19.47
CA ILE A 857 -29.31 -25.06 -19.86
C ILE A 857 -29.44 -25.04 -21.38
N ASN A 858 -28.72 -25.93 -22.06
CA ASN A 858 -28.86 -26.08 -23.51
C ASN A 858 -29.86 -27.18 -23.83
N THR A 859 -30.93 -26.83 -24.54
CA THR A 859 -31.84 -27.80 -25.16
C THR A 859 -31.85 -27.58 -26.68
N THR A 860 -32.50 -28.48 -27.43
CA THR A 860 -32.68 -28.28 -28.87
C THR A 860 -33.46 -26.99 -29.21
N GLN A 861 -34.23 -26.46 -28.25
CA GLN A 861 -35.04 -25.25 -28.39
C GLN A 861 -34.45 -24.02 -27.71
N ASN A 862 -33.54 -24.19 -26.72
CA ASN A 862 -32.90 -23.10 -25.97
C ASN A 862 -31.38 -23.17 -26.15
N GLY A 863 -30.83 -22.23 -26.91
CA GLY A 863 -29.38 -22.00 -27.03
C GLY A 863 -28.90 -20.78 -26.23
N GLY A 864 -27.66 -20.36 -26.46
CA GLY A 864 -27.09 -19.13 -25.90
C GLY A 864 -25.81 -19.34 -25.08
N CYS A 865 -25.19 -18.22 -24.73
CA CYS A 865 -23.88 -18.17 -24.07
C CYS A 865 -23.91 -17.37 -22.77
N ARG A 866 -24.68 -16.27 -22.73
CA ARG A 866 -24.60 -15.25 -21.68
C ARG A 866 -25.95 -14.92 -21.07
N CYS A 867 -25.95 -14.60 -19.78
CA CYS A 867 -27.07 -13.97 -19.10
C CYS A 867 -26.57 -12.73 -18.32
N TYR A 868 -27.52 -11.89 -17.89
CA TYR A 868 -27.25 -10.65 -17.20
C TYR A 868 -28.02 -10.59 -15.89
N LEU A 869 -27.32 -10.26 -14.81
CA LEU A 869 -27.90 -10.03 -13.49
C LEU A 869 -27.88 -8.52 -13.19
N ALA A 870 -29.05 -7.89 -13.27
CA ALA A 870 -29.25 -6.50 -12.88
C ALA A 870 -29.68 -6.41 -11.41
N ILE A 871 -29.15 -5.40 -10.72
CA ILE A 871 -29.40 -5.13 -9.31
C ILE A 871 -30.01 -3.73 -9.21
N LEU A 872 -31.09 -3.57 -8.45
CA LEU A 872 -31.76 -2.27 -8.31
C LEU A 872 -30.79 -1.20 -7.77
N GLY A 873 -30.63 -0.10 -8.51
CA GLY A 873 -29.70 0.98 -8.20
C GLY A 873 -28.28 0.79 -8.74
N GLY A 874 -27.92 -0.41 -9.22
CA GLY A 874 -26.59 -0.68 -9.78
C GLY A 874 -25.54 -1.12 -8.76
N ILE A 875 -24.27 -1.04 -9.16
CA ILE A 875 -23.08 -1.48 -8.42
C ILE A 875 -22.12 -0.28 -8.29
N ASP A 876 -21.68 0.00 -7.06
CA ASP A 876 -20.87 1.18 -6.75
C ASP A 876 -19.38 0.97 -7.09
N VAL A 877 -19.09 0.83 -8.38
CA VAL A 877 -17.71 0.79 -8.90
C VAL A 877 -17.30 2.11 -9.55
N PRO A 878 -16.02 2.49 -9.46
CA PRO A 878 -15.54 3.75 -10.00
C PRO A 878 -15.62 3.80 -11.53
N ILE A 879 -15.88 4.99 -12.05
CA ILE A 879 -15.88 5.26 -13.49
C ILE A 879 -14.43 5.33 -13.98
N TYR A 880 -14.10 4.59 -15.05
CA TYR A 880 -12.81 4.63 -15.71
C TYR A 880 -13.00 4.98 -17.19
N LEU A 881 -12.46 6.14 -17.61
CA LEU A 881 -12.64 6.66 -18.97
C LEU A 881 -14.14 6.71 -19.37
N ASN A 882 -14.94 7.43 -18.58
CA ASN A 882 -16.39 7.63 -18.77
C ASN A 882 -17.29 6.38 -18.69
N SER A 883 -16.77 5.21 -18.31
CA SER A 883 -17.56 3.97 -18.19
C SER A 883 -17.11 3.09 -17.03
N LYS A 884 -18.04 2.35 -16.44
CA LYS A 884 -17.85 1.31 -15.43
C LYS A 884 -17.59 -0.08 -16.04
N SER A 885 -17.64 -0.23 -17.35
CA SER A 885 -17.44 -1.53 -18.01
C SER A 885 -16.06 -2.11 -17.78
N THR A 886 -15.97 -3.39 -17.45
CA THR A 886 -14.71 -4.13 -17.35
C THR A 886 -14.10 -4.34 -18.74
N PHE A 887 -12.82 -3.99 -18.87
CA PHE A 887 -11.96 -4.35 -19.98
C PHE A 887 -10.86 -5.28 -19.49
N ILE A 888 -11.05 -6.59 -19.68
CA ILE A 888 -10.21 -7.63 -19.08
C ILE A 888 -8.77 -7.56 -19.63
N SER A 889 -8.61 -7.44 -20.95
CA SER A 889 -7.29 -7.46 -21.61
C SER A 889 -6.36 -6.34 -21.15
N CYS A 890 -6.90 -5.19 -20.74
CA CYS A 890 -6.13 -4.05 -20.23
C CYS A 890 -6.22 -3.87 -18.71
N SER A 891 -6.87 -4.80 -17.99
CA SER A 891 -7.07 -4.68 -16.53
C SER A 891 -7.69 -3.34 -16.11
N ALA A 892 -8.74 -2.90 -16.82
CA ALA A 892 -9.34 -1.58 -16.63
C ALA A 892 -10.86 -1.61 -16.41
N GLY A 893 -11.39 -0.67 -15.62
CA GLY A 893 -12.83 -0.55 -15.33
C GLY A 893 -13.43 -1.70 -14.51
N GLY A 894 -14.74 -1.63 -14.23
CA GLY A 894 -15.47 -2.58 -13.41
C GLY A 894 -14.80 -2.88 -12.05
N HIS A 895 -14.83 -4.15 -11.63
CA HIS A 895 -14.21 -4.58 -10.38
C HIS A 895 -12.73 -4.89 -10.58
N GLN A 896 -11.85 -3.94 -10.23
CA GLN A 896 -10.38 -4.09 -10.34
C GLN A 896 -9.88 -4.47 -11.74
N GLY A 897 -10.62 -4.13 -12.80
CA GLY A 897 -10.20 -4.42 -14.18
C GLY A 897 -10.35 -5.88 -14.61
N ARG A 898 -10.98 -6.74 -13.81
CA ARG A 898 -11.00 -8.19 -14.04
C ARG A 898 -12.38 -8.79 -13.82
N ALA A 899 -12.52 -10.06 -14.20
CA ALA A 899 -13.65 -10.88 -13.79
C ALA A 899 -13.66 -11.12 -12.26
N LEU A 900 -14.86 -11.36 -11.72
CA LEU A 900 -15.07 -11.62 -10.30
C LEU A 900 -14.36 -12.90 -9.85
N LYS A 901 -13.87 -12.89 -8.61
CA LYS A 901 -13.20 -13.99 -7.92
C LYS A 901 -13.86 -14.25 -6.57
N SER A 902 -13.63 -15.44 -6.04
CA SER A 902 -14.03 -15.76 -4.66
C SER A 902 -13.37 -14.79 -3.69
N GLY A 903 -14.14 -14.25 -2.75
CA GLY A 903 -13.68 -13.25 -1.78
C GLY A 903 -13.85 -11.79 -2.22
N ASP A 904 -14.35 -11.52 -3.42
CA ASP A 904 -14.70 -10.15 -3.82
C ASP A 904 -15.95 -9.65 -3.08
N LEU A 905 -15.95 -8.37 -2.70
CA LEU A 905 -17.12 -7.65 -2.20
C LEU A 905 -17.55 -6.60 -3.22
N LEU A 906 -18.77 -6.72 -3.74
CA LEU A 906 -19.37 -5.76 -4.65
C LEU A 906 -20.18 -4.74 -3.83
N PRO A 907 -19.72 -3.48 -3.72
CA PRO A 907 -20.47 -2.46 -3.00
C PRO A 907 -21.74 -2.08 -3.78
N LEU A 908 -22.79 -1.74 -3.04
CA LEU A 908 -24.08 -1.30 -3.57
C LEU A 908 -24.36 0.15 -3.17
N PHE A 909 -25.14 0.86 -3.98
CA PHE A 909 -25.64 2.18 -3.58
C PHE A 909 -26.64 2.06 -2.42
N ASN A 910 -26.60 2.99 -1.46
CA ASN A 910 -27.53 3.03 -0.33
C ASN A 910 -28.95 3.32 -0.85
N ASN A 911 -29.77 2.29 -1.05
CA ASN A 911 -31.18 2.43 -1.39
C ASN A 911 -32.03 2.33 -0.12
N ASN A 912 -32.43 3.48 0.43
CA ASN A 912 -33.36 3.58 1.57
C ASN A 912 -34.80 3.14 1.24
N ASN A 913 -35.07 2.71 0.00
CA ASN A 913 -36.42 2.50 -0.54
C ASN A 913 -36.63 1.04 -0.96
N VAL A 914 -36.47 0.11 -0.03
CA VAL A 914 -37.07 -1.22 -0.18
C VAL A 914 -38.14 -1.30 0.89
N ASP A 915 -39.38 -0.98 0.52
CA ASP A 915 -40.54 -1.15 1.40
C ASP A 915 -40.60 -2.62 1.83
N VAL A 916 -40.16 -2.88 3.05
CA VAL A 916 -40.33 -4.18 3.69
C VAL A 916 -41.78 -4.19 4.17
N ASP A 917 -42.66 -4.84 3.40
CA ASP A 917 -43.97 -5.25 3.91
C ASP A 917 -43.76 -6.26 5.06
N ASP A 918 -43.51 -5.75 6.26
CA ASP A 918 -43.14 -6.48 7.48
C ASP A 918 -44.27 -7.41 8.03
N ASN A 919 -45.39 -7.58 7.32
CA ASN A 919 -46.58 -8.25 7.83
C ASN A 919 -46.96 -9.59 7.18
N ASN A 920 -46.11 -10.22 6.36
CA ASN A 920 -46.42 -11.52 5.76
C ASN A 920 -45.40 -12.62 6.09
N ASN A 921 -45.80 -13.52 7.00
CA ASN A 921 -45.08 -14.71 7.51
C ASN A 921 -44.69 -15.79 6.47
N ASN A 922 -44.63 -15.47 5.17
CA ASN A 922 -44.20 -16.40 4.12
C ASN A 922 -43.13 -15.77 3.23
N LEU A 923 -41.87 -15.79 3.70
CA LEU A 923 -40.69 -15.31 2.95
C LEU A 923 -40.59 -15.94 1.55
N GLU A 924 -40.97 -17.22 1.39
CA GLU A 924 -40.93 -17.92 0.09
C GLU A 924 -41.92 -17.36 -0.95
N LYS A 925 -43.10 -16.88 -0.53
CA LYS A 925 -44.13 -16.36 -1.47
C LYS A 925 -43.84 -14.94 -1.97
N ASN A 926 -42.96 -14.21 -1.29
CA ASN A 926 -42.65 -12.81 -1.59
C ASN A 926 -41.40 -12.61 -2.47
N VAL A 927 -40.73 -13.70 -2.87
CA VAL A 927 -39.51 -13.63 -3.69
C VAL A 927 -39.80 -13.19 -5.13
N ILE A 928 -40.87 -13.70 -5.76
CA ILE A 928 -41.21 -13.34 -7.14
C ILE A 928 -42.23 -12.20 -7.09
N LYS A 929 -41.85 -11.00 -7.55
CA LYS A 929 -42.75 -9.83 -7.55
C LYS A 929 -43.53 -9.69 -8.86
N PHE A 930 -42.86 -9.90 -9.99
CA PHE A 930 -43.44 -9.77 -11.32
C PHE A 930 -42.64 -10.58 -12.34
N VAL A 931 -43.31 -11.22 -13.29
CA VAL A 931 -42.69 -11.95 -14.41
C VAL A 931 -43.10 -11.25 -15.70
N ILE A 932 -42.15 -10.97 -16.60
CA ILE A 932 -42.50 -10.33 -17.88
C ILE A 932 -43.29 -11.28 -18.78
N PRO A 933 -44.21 -10.77 -19.62
CA PRO A 933 -44.94 -11.58 -20.60
C PRO A 933 -44.00 -12.33 -21.56
N ASN A 934 -44.36 -13.57 -21.89
CA ASN A 934 -43.56 -14.42 -22.77
C ASN A 934 -43.32 -13.83 -24.17
N ASP A 935 -44.19 -12.93 -24.64
CA ASP A 935 -44.10 -12.31 -25.97
C ASP A 935 -42.93 -11.32 -26.10
N ILE A 936 -42.44 -10.79 -24.97
CA ILE A 936 -41.34 -9.81 -24.93
C ILE A 936 -39.98 -10.53 -24.70
N ILE A 937 -40.00 -11.81 -24.32
CA ILE A 937 -38.80 -12.59 -24.06
C ILE A 937 -38.09 -12.94 -25.37
N LEU A 938 -36.79 -12.67 -25.43
CA LEU A 938 -35.95 -13.04 -26.57
C LEU A 938 -35.87 -14.55 -26.72
N LYS A 939 -35.96 -15.03 -27.97
CA LYS A 939 -35.83 -16.46 -28.29
C LYS A 939 -34.38 -16.79 -28.62
N PHE A 940 -33.78 -17.66 -27.81
CA PHE A 940 -32.39 -18.10 -27.99
C PHE A 940 -32.36 -19.45 -28.68
N THR A 941 -31.73 -19.52 -29.86
CA THR A 941 -31.66 -20.74 -30.66
C THR A 941 -30.21 -21.24 -30.76
N THR A 942 -30.03 -22.44 -31.31
CA THR A 942 -28.70 -22.99 -31.60
C THR A 942 -28.20 -22.61 -33.00
N ASN A 943 -29.11 -22.26 -33.91
CA ASN A 943 -28.82 -21.79 -35.27
C ASN A 943 -29.34 -20.36 -35.43
N TRP A 944 -28.44 -19.43 -35.72
CA TRP A 944 -28.77 -18.00 -35.81
C TRP A 944 -28.79 -17.51 -37.25
N GLU A 945 -29.78 -16.68 -37.57
CA GLU A 945 -29.77 -15.82 -38.75
C GLU A 945 -29.40 -14.41 -38.28
N ILE A 946 -28.29 -13.88 -38.80
CA ILE A 946 -27.74 -12.57 -38.46
C ILE A 946 -27.71 -11.72 -39.72
N GLN A 947 -28.42 -10.60 -39.68
CA GLN A 947 -28.46 -9.65 -40.78
C GLN A 947 -27.20 -8.78 -40.81
N VAL A 948 -26.70 -8.52 -42.02
CA VAL A 948 -25.49 -7.73 -42.26
C VAL A 948 -25.74 -6.71 -43.36
N LEU A 949 -25.03 -5.58 -43.28
CA LEU A 949 -24.83 -4.64 -44.37
C LEU A 949 -23.60 -5.04 -45.18
N LEU A 950 -23.67 -4.78 -46.48
CA LEU A 950 -22.51 -4.88 -47.36
C LEU A 950 -21.54 -3.73 -47.04
N GLY A 951 -20.25 -4.03 -46.90
CA GLY A 951 -19.20 -3.04 -46.71
C GLY A 951 -18.52 -3.05 -45.33
N PRO A 952 -17.41 -2.29 -45.20
CA PRO A 952 -16.91 -1.30 -46.18
C PRO A 952 -16.23 -1.90 -47.43
N HIS A 953 -15.75 -3.15 -47.38
CA HIS A 953 -14.96 -3.77 -48.46
C HIS A 953 -15.72 -4.87 -49.22
N GLY A 954 -17.06 -4.79 -49.24
CA GLY A 954 -17.93 -5.77 -49.90
C GLY A 954 -18.16 -5.44 -51.37
N ASN A 955 -17.09 -5.19 -52.13
CA ASN A 955 -17.15 -4.81 -53.54
C ASN A 955 -16.26 -5.74 -54.40
N PRO A 956 -16.47 -5.78 -55.72
CA PRO A 956 -15.75 -6.70 -56.61
C PRO A 956 -14.24 -6.44 -56.70
N ASP A 957 -13.74 -5.32 -56.18
CA ASP A 957 -12.32 -5.00 -56.20
C ASP A 957 -11.49 -5.92 -55.27
N TYR A 958 -12.14 -6.53 -54.27
CA TYR A 958 -11.46 -7.40 -53.30
C TYR A 958 -11.84 -8.87 -53.44
N VAL A 959 -13.15 -9.16 -53.56
CA VAL A 959 -13.70 -10.53 -53.55
C VAL A 959 -14.65 -10.67 -54.73
N ASP A 960 -14.58 -11.81 -55.42
CA ASP A 960 -15.47 -12.12 -56.55
C ASP A 960 -16.95 -11.98 -56.15
N ASN A 961 -17.75 -11.33 -57.00
CA ASN A 961 -19.16 -11.03 -56.71
C ASN A 961 -20.01 -12.29 -56.48
N ASN A 962 -19.77 -13.38 -57.23
CA ASN A 962 -20.53 -14.62 -57.04
C ASN A 962 -20.15 -15.28 -55.71
N ASN A 963 -18.85 -15.26 -55.37
CA ASN A 963 -18.39 -15.75 -54.09
C ASN A 963 -18.87 -14.89 -52.91
N LEU A 964 -19.02 -13.58 -53.08
CA LEU A 964 -19.56 -12.71 -52.03
C LEU A 964 -21.01 -13.09 -51.68
N ILE A 965 -21.84 -13.41 -52.67
CA ILE A 965 -23.20 -13.94 -52.46
C ILE A 965 -23.15 -15.33 -51.79
N GLU A 966 -22.23 -16.20 -52.22
CA GLU A 966 -22.02 -17.50 -51.60
C GLU A 966 -21.65 -17.38 -50.11
N LEU A 967 -20.72 -16.49 -49.76
CA LEU A 967 -20.29 -16.23 -48.38
C LEU A 967 -21.44 -15.70 -47.51
N LEU A 968 -22.32 -14.86 -48.07
CA LEU A 968 -23.48 -14.30 -47.37
C LEU A 968 -24.52 -15.36 -46.97
N TYR A 969 -24.79 -16.33 -47.85
CA TYR A 969 -25.79 -17.37 -47.61
C TYR A 969 -25.22 -18.67 -47.03
N THR A 970 -23.90 -18.76 -46.85
CA THR A 970 -23.27 -19.95 -46.25
C THR A 970 -23.51 -19.99 -44.74
N LYS A 971 -23.74 -21.19 -44.21
CA LYS A 971 -23.78 -21.43 -42.77
C LYS A 971 -22.37 -21.47 -42.20
N TRP A 972 -22.08 -20.55 -41.29
CA TRP A 972 -20.80 -20.46 -40.58
C TRP A 972 -20.86 -21.18 -39.23
N LYS A 973 -19.79 -21.90 -38.88
CA LYS A 973 -19.63 -22.54 -37.56
C LYS A 973 -18.76 -21.67 -36.67
N VAL A 974 -19.18 -21.45 -35.43
CA VAL A 974 -18.39 -20.70 -34.44
C VAL A 974 -17.18 -21.53 -34.00
N HIS A 975 -15.99 -20.96 -34.12
CA HIS A 975 -14.73 -21.56 -33.70
C HIS A 975 -14.54 -21.42 -32.17
N PHE A 976 -13.85 -22.36 -31.53
CA PHE A 976 -13.63 -22.35 -30.07
C PHE A 976 -12.76 -21.18 -29.57
N SER A 977 -11.81 -20.72 -30.39
CA SER A 977 -11.05 -19.48 -30.15
C SER A 977 -11.91 -18.21 -30.39
N SER A 978 -13.05 -18.12 -29.71
CA SER A 978 -13.97 -16.98 -29.73
C SER A 978 -14.15 -16.44 -28.32
N ASN A 979 -14.07 -15.13 -28.15
CA ASN A 979 -14.18 -14.46 -26.86
C ASN A 979 -14.73 -13.03 -27.03
N ARG A 980 -14.53 -12.17 -26.02
CA ARG A 980 -15.00 -10.78 -26.08
C ARG A 980 -14.29 -9.88 -27.10
N MET A 981 -13.11 -10.28 -27.58
CA MET A 981 -12.38 -9.58 -28.65
C MET A 981 -12.96 -9.88 -30.03
N GLY A 982 -13.47 -11.10 -30.23
CA GLY A 982 -14.09 -11.46 -31.49
C GLY A 982 -14.59 -12.89 -31.54
N ILE A 983 -15.56 -13.13 -32.42
CA ILE A 983 -16.13 -14.45 -32.68
C ILE A 983 -15.56 -14.98 -33.99
N ARG A 984 -14.65 -15.95 -33.90
CA ARG A 984 -14.00 -16.55 -35.07
C ARG A 984 -14.95 -17.54 -35.73
N LEU A 985 -14.97 -17.55 -37.06
CA LEU A 985 -15.89 -18.36 -37.86
C LEU A 985 -15.11 -19.39 -38.70
N ILE A 986 -15.74 -20.54 -38.93
CA ILE A 986 -15.27 -21.61 -39.82
C ILE A 986 -16.27 -21.74 -40.96
N GLY A 987 -15.77 -21.68 -42.19
CA GLY A 987 -16.56 -21.79 -43.41
C GLY A 987 -15.69 -21.77 -44.66
N PRO A 988 -16.29 -21.52 -45.85
CA PRO A 988 -15.59 -21.56 -47.12
C PRO A 988 -14.55 -20.43 -47.23
N ARG A 989 -13.48 -20.70 -47.98
CA ARG A 989 -12.45 -19.69 -48.23
C ARG A 989 -12.93 -18.67 -49.26
N PRO A 990 -12.64 -17.37 -49.07
CA PRO A 990 -12.97 -16.35 -50.05
C PRO A 990 -12.19 -16.57 -51.35
N LYS A 991 -12.82 -16.26 -52.48
CA LYS A 991 -12.17 -16.17 -53.79
C LYS A 991 -11.79 -14.72 -54.03
N TRP A 992 -10.49 -14.47 -53.98
CA TRP A 992 -9.89 -13.15 -54.11
C TRP A 992 -9.83 -12.70 -55.57
N GLU A 993 -10.19 -11.46 -55.86
CA GLU A 993 -10.05 -10.87 -57.21
C GLU A 993 -8.62 -10.39 -57.48
N ARG A 994 -7.88 -10.05 -56.42
CA ARG A 994 -6.50 -9.58 -56.45
C ARG A 994 -5.50 -10.66 -56.05
N SER A 995 -4.27 -10.56 -56.56
CA SER A 995 -3.15 -11.48 -56.26
C SER A 995 -2.50 -11.25 -54.89
N ASP A 996 -2.53 -10.00 -54.41
CA ASP A 996 -1.90 -9.55 -53.18
C ASP A 996 -2.54 -8.23 -52.70
N GLY A 997 -2.13 -7.74 -51.53
CA GLY A 997 -2.59 -6.48 -50.95
C GLY A 997 -1.70 -5.28 -51.26
N GLY A 998 -0.73 -5.42 -52.18
CA GLY A 998 0.27 -4.39 -52.47
C GLY A 998 1.10 -3.99 -51.25
N GLU A 999 1.24 -2.69 -51.01
CA GLU A 999 1.94 -2.14 -49.85
C GLU A 999 1.26 -2.46 -48.50
N GLY A 1000 -0.02 -2.83 -48.50
CA GLY A 1000 -0.74 -3.33 -47.31
C GLY A 1000 -0.33 -4.74 -46.88
N GLY A 1001 0.36 -5.48 -47.76
CA GLY A 1001 0.97 -6.77 -47.46
C GLY A 1001 0.71 -7.85 -48.51
N SER A 1002 1.40 -8.98 -48.36
CA SER A 1002 1.48 -10.01 -49.41
C SER A 1002 0.20 -10.83 -49.62
N HIS A 1003 -0.74 -10.81 -48.68
CA HIS A 1003 -1.99 -11.58 -48.80
C HIS A 1003 -3.11 -10.73 -49.43
N PRO A 1004 -3.94 -11.29 -50.32
CA PRO A 1004 -5.10 -10.60 -50.92
C PRO A 1004 -6.17 -10.09 -49.95
N SER A 1005 -6.09 -10.42 -48.66
CA SER A 1005 -6.97 -9.85 -47.63
C SER A 1005 -6.48 -8.49 -47.13
N ASN A 1006 -5.23 -8.13 -47.43
CA ASN A 1006 -4.56 -7.03 -46.77
C ASN A 1006 -4.89 -5.68 -47.42
N ILE A 1007 -5.10 -4.67 -46.60
CA ILE A 1007 -5.34 -3.29 -47.01
C ILE A 1007 -4.47 -2.37 -46.17
N HIS A 1008 -4.34 -1.11 -46.60
CA HIS A 1008 -3.79 -0.09 -45.70
C HIS A 1008 -4.69 0.04 -44.47
N ASP A 1009 -4.07 0.12 -43.31
CA ASP A 1009 -4.77 0.11 -42.03
C ASP A 1009 -5.89 1.17 -41.98
N CYS A 1010 -7.11 0.73 -41.71
CA CYS A 1010 -8.28 1.59 -41.60
C CYS A 1010 -9.09 1.28 -40.32
N GLY A 1011 -9.94 2.22 -39.92
CA GLY A 1011 -10.85 2.01 -38.80
C GLY A 1011 -11.92 0.95 -39.12
N TYR A 1012 -12.19 0.08 -38.16
CA TYR A 1012 -13.23 -0.95 -38.23
C TYR A 1012 -14.50 -0.53 -37.50
N ALA A 1013 -15.64 -0.71 -38.17
CA ALA A 1013 -16.95 -0.61 -37.55
C ALA A 1013 -17.18 -1.76 -36.55
N LEU A 1014 -17.93 -1.49 -35.48
CA LEU A 1014 -18.36 -2.53 -34.54
C LEU A 1014 -19.24 -3.55 -35.28
N GLY A 1015 -18.99 -4.85 -35.09
CA GLY A 1015 -19.71 -5.90 -35.82
C GLY A 1015 -19.21 -6.18 -37.23
N SER A 1016 -18.08 -5.58 -37.64
CA SER A 1016 -17.44 -5.92 -38.92
C SER A 1016 -17.01 -7.39 -38.93
N ILE A 1017 -17.23 -8.07 -40.05
CA ILE A 1017 -16.71 -9.42 -40.31
C ILE A 1017 -15.38 -9.25 -41.04
N ASN A 1018 -14.30 -9.33 -40.26
CA ASN A 1018 -12.94 -9.10 -40.71
C ASN A 1018 -12.30 -10.41 -41.22
N PHE A 1019 -11.65 -10.37 -42.39
CA PHE A 1019 -10.96 -11.53 -42.95
C PHE A 1019 -9.46 -11.45 -42.70
N THR A 1020 -9.01 -12.07 -41.59
CA THR A 1020 -7.58 -12.21 -41.27
C THR A 1020 -6.97 -13.33 -42.11
N GLY A 1021 -6.49 -12.99 -43.31
CA GLY A 1021 -6.18 -13.99 -44.33
C GLY A 1021 -7.47 -14.61 -44.87
N ASP A 1022 -7.55 -15.94 -44.90
CA ASP A 1022 -8.72 -16.66 -45.39
C ASP A 1022 -9.77 -16.96 -44.31
N MET A 1023 -9.50 -16.62 -43.04
CA MET A 1023 -10.40 -16.94 -41.92
C MET A 1023 -11.14 -15.69 -41.44
N PRO A 1024 -12.48 -15.70 -41.39
CA PRO A 1024 -13.25 -14.58 -40.87
C PRO A 1024 -13.36 -14.57 -39.34
N ILE A 1025 -13.42 -13.36 -38.80
CA ILE A 1025 -13.69 -13.07 -37.39
C ILE A 1025 -14.67 -11.90 -37.28
N ILE A 1026 -15.72 -12.05 -36.49
CA ILE A 1026 -16.64 -10.96 -36.16
C ILE A 1026 -15.97 -10.11 -35.07
N LEU A 1027 -15.76 -8.83 -35.34
CA LEU A 1027 -15.19 -7.89 -34.38
C LEU A 1027 -16.27 -7.40 -33.42
N THR A 1028 -16.10 -7.67 -32.14
CA THR A 1028 -17.12 -7.42 -31.11
C THR A 1028 -16.73 -6.26 -30.19
N VAL A 1029 -17.30 -6.18 -28.98
CA VAL A 1029 -17.16 -5.01 -28.10
C VAL A 1029 -15.74 -4.78 -27.55
N GLU A 1030 -14.89 -5.80 -27.48
CA GLU A 1030 -13.46 -5.64 -27.17
C GLU A 1030 -12.59 -5.85 -28.42
N GLY A 1031 -13.19 -5.94 -29.61
CA GLY A 1031 -12.45 -6.15 -30.84
C GLY A 1031 -11.55 -4.98 -31.22
N PRO A 1032 -10.53 -5.23 -32.06
CA PRO A 1032 -9.68 -4.19 -32.61
C PRO A 1032 -10.51 -3.11 -33.31
N THR A 1033 -10.06 -1.87 -33.14
CA THR A 1033 -10.69 -0.66 -33.67
C THR A 1033 -10.07 -0.25 -35.01
N GLN A 1034 -8.83 -0.63 -35.29
CA GLN A 1034 -8.09 -0.39 -36.53
C GLN A 1034 -7.33 -1.64 -36.94
N GLY A 1035 -7.15 -1.84 -38.25
CA GLY A 1035 -6.24 -2.85 -38.78
C GLY A 1035 -6.22 -2.90 -40.31
N GLY A 1036 -5.36 -3.77 -40.84
CA GLY A 1036 -5.06 -3.86 -42.28
C GLY A 1036 -5.72 -5.02 -43.02
N PHE A 1037 -6.93 -5.42 -42.64
CA PHE A 1037 -7.66 -6.52 -43.30
C PHE A 1037 -9.03 -6.07 -43.79
N ILE A 1038 -9.49 -6.65 -44.90
CA ILE A 1038 -10.81 -6.31 -45.42
C ILE A 1038 -11.96 -6.75 -44.50
N CYS A 1039 -13.07 -6.05 -44.64
CA CYS A 1039 -14.34 -6.29 -43.95
C CYS A 1039 -15.47 -6.25 -44.99
N PRO A 1040 -15.85 -7.37 -45.62
CA PRO A 1040 -16.89 -7.40 -46.65
C PRO A 1040 -18.30 -7.13 -46.11
N PHE A 1041 -18.54 -7.47 -44.85
CA PHE A 1041 -19.85 -7.39 -44.21
C PHE A 1041 -19.73 -6.73 -42.84
N THR A 1042 -20.78 -6.01 -42.44
CA THR A 1042 -20.92 -5.44 -41.10
C THR A 1042 -22.29 -5.78 -40.53
N ILE A 1043 -22.34 -6.37 -39.34
CA ILE A 1043 -23.61 -6.74 -38.70
C ILE A 1043 -24.43 -5.50 -38.37
N ILE A 1044 -25.74 -5.54 -38.66
CA ILE A 1044 -26.63 -4.42 -38.30
C ILE A 1044 -26.76 -4.31 -36.78
N SER A 1045 -26.90 -3.09 -36.27
CA SER A 1045 -26.98 -2.82 -34.83
C SER A 1045 -28.10 -3.60 -34.13
N SER A 1046 -29.25 -3.79 -34.78
CA SER A 1046 -30.39 -4.52 -34.22
C SER A 1046 -30.15 -6.03 -34.04
N ASP A 1047 -29.20 -6.61 -34.76
CA ASP A 1047 -28.85 -8.04 -34.68
C ASP A 1047 -27.56 -8.30 -33.92
N PHE A 1048 -26.81 -7.25 -33.55
CA PHE A 1048 -25.52 -7.39 -32.88
C PHE A 1048 -25.61 -8.18 -31.57
N TRP A 1049 -26.72 -8.06 -30.84
CA TRP A 1049 -26.94 -8.82 -29.59
C TRP A 1049 -26.88 -10.34 -29.77
N LYS A 1050 -27.25 -10.85 -30.96
CA LYS A 1050 -27.19 -12.29 -31.30
C LYS A 1050 -25.74 -12.78 -31.24
N VAL A 1051 -24.78 -11.93 -31.62
CA VAL A 1051 -23.34 -12.24 -31.59
C VAL A 1051 -22.89 -12.56 -30.16
N GLY A 1052 -23.41 -11.84 -29.17
CA GLY A 1052 -23.13 -12.09 -27.76
C GLY A 1052 -23.64 -13.43 -27.23
N GLN A 1053 -24.55 -14.08 -27.96
CA GLN A 1053 -25.13 -15.37 -27.62
C GLN A 1053 -24.55 -16.54 -28.45
N LEU A 1054 -23.67 -16.23 -29.41
CA LEU A 1054 -22.93 -17.25 -30.14
C LEU A 1054 -22.03 -18.03 -29.18
N LYS A 1055 -22.02 -19.34 -29.37
CA LYS A 1055 -21.28 -20.28 -28.53
C LYS A 1055 -20.52 -21.26 -29.41
N SER A 1056 -19.26 -21.49 -29.08
CA SER A 1056 -18.53 -22.66 -29.54
C SER A 1056 -18.90 -23.86 -28.68
N GLY A 1057 -19.06 -25.02 -29.30
CA GLY A 1057 -19.24 -26.24 -28.53
C GLY A 1057 -19.32 -27.46 -29.41
N HIS A 1058 -19.18 -28.62 -28.77
CA HIS A 1058 -19.66 -29.87 -29.33
C HIS A 1058 -21.10 -29.63 -29.77
N ALA A 1059 -21.35 -29.65 -31.08
CA ALA A 1059 -22.67 -30.06 -31.55
C ALA A 1059 -23.03 -31.38 -30.82
N PRO A 1060 -24.30 -31.70 -30.58
CA PRO A 1060 -24.79 -32.70 -29.61
C PRO A 1060 -24.36 -34.15 -29.94
N PHE A 1061 -23.06 -34.39 -29.94
CA PHE A 1061 -22.39 -35.59 -30.40
C PHE A 1061 -21.69 -36.19 -29.20
N ARG A 1062 -21.93 -37.47 -29.01
CA ARG A 1062 -21.42 -38.26 -27.89
C ARG A 1062 -19.88 -38.21 -27.88
N VAL A 1063 -19.28 -38.10 -26.70
CA VAL A 1063 -17.86 -38.40 -26.51
C VAL A 1063 -17.73 -39.92 -26.44
N SER A 1064 -16.91 -40.50 -27.32
CA SER A 1064 -16.75 -41.96 -27.42
C SER A 1064 -15.79 -42.48 -26.35
N LYS A 1065 -14.65 -41.80 -26.16
CA LYS A 1065 -13.59 -42.24 -25.25
C LYS A 1065 -12.75 -41.08 -24.72
N VAL A 1066 -12.19 -41.28 -23.54
CA VAL A 1066 -11.31 -40.33 -22.86
C VAL A 1066 -10.05 -41.07 -22.41
N LYS A 1067 -8.88 -40.44 -22.58
CA LYS A 1067 -7.61 -41.02 -22.10
C LYS A 1067 -6.68 -39.93 -21.55
N PHE A 1068 -6.05 -40.23 -20.42
CA PHE A 1068 -5.03 -39.35 -19.84
C PHE A 1068 -3.72 -39.50 -20.61
N HIS A 1069 -3.06 -38.36 -20.79
CA HIS A 1069 -1.68 -38.32 -21.26
C HIS A 1069 -0.74 -38.92 -20.20
N PRO A 1070 0.38 -39.58 -20.58
CA PRO A 1070 1.33 -40.17 -19.61
C PRO A 1070 1.85 -39.20 -18.55
N SER A 1071 1.94 -37.91 -18.85
CA SER A 1071 2.35 -36.86 -17.90
C SER A 1071 1.31 -36.54 -16.82
N GLY A 1072 0.06 -37.02 -16.94
CA GLY A 1072 -1.03 -36.75 -16.00
C GLY A 1072 -1.63 -35.32 -16.06
N ARG A 1073 -1.00 -34.39 -16.78
CA ARG A 1073 -1.48 -33.01 -16.95
C ARG A 1073 -2.55 -32.86 -18.02
N PHE A 1074 -2.47 -33.66 -19.07
CA PHE A 1074 -3.31 -33.50 -20.26
C PHE A 1074 -4.33 -34.63 -20.41
N LEU A 1075 -5.45 -34.33 -21.05
CA LEU A 1075 -6.56 -35.25 -21.30
C LEU A 1075 -6.92 -35.23 -22.78
N ALA A 1076 -7.02 -36.39 -23.43
CA ALA A 1076 -7.60 -36.49 -24.78
C ALA A 1076 -9.03 -37.00 -24.75
N THR A 1077 -9.84 -36.48 -25.65
CA THR A 1077 -11.23 -36.89 -25.87
C THR A 1077 -11.45 -37.22 -27.34
N ALA A 1078 -11.95 -38.41 -27.65
CA ALA A 1078 -12.43 -38.79 -28.97
C ALA A 1078 -13.95 -38.55 -29.05
N CYS A 1079 -14.44 -38.05 -30.18
CA CYS A 1079 -15.84 -37.66 -30.33
C CYS A 1079 -16.48 -38.23 -31.60
N TYR A 1080 -17.80 -38.39 -31.56
CA TYR A 1080 -18.60 -38.79 -32.72
C TYR A 1080 -18.75 -37.68 -33.78
N ASP A 1081 -18.25 -36.47 -33.51
CA ASP A 1081 -18.18 -35.34 -34.47
C ASP A 1081 -17.01 -35.45 -35.47
N HIS A 1082 -16.43 -36.65 -35.59
CA HIS A 1082 -15.28 -36.98 -36.47
C HIS A 1082 -13.95 -36.35 -36.04
N SER A 1083 -13.90 -35.70 -34.87
CA SER A 1083 -12.70 -35.07 -34.33
C SER A 1083 -12.20 -35.75 -33.06
N TRP A 1084 -10.97 -35.43 -32.69
CA TRP A 1084 -10.44 -35.66 -31.34
C TRP A 1084 -9.84 -34.36 -30.81
N ARG A 1085 -9.85 -34.22 -29.48
CA ARG A 1085 -9.41 -33.02 -28.78
C ARG A 1085 -8.40 -33.34 -27.68
N PHE A 1086 -7.55 -32.37 -27.37
CA PHE A 1086 -6.53 -32.45 -26.33
C PHE A 1086 -6.66 -31.26 -25.37
N TRP A 1087 -6.75 -31.53 -24.08
CA TRP A 1087 -7.06 -30.57 -23.03
C TRP A 1087 -5.91 -30.45 -22.02
N ASP A 1088 -5.63 -29.24 -21.56
CA ASP A 1088 -4.79 -29.01 -20.39
C ASP A 1088 -5.65 -28.87 -19.14
N LEU A 1089 -5.45 -29.77 -18.17
CA LEU A 1089 -6.23 -29.75 -16.93
C LEU A 1089 -5.82 -28.60 -15.99
N LYS A 1090 -4.62 -28.03 -16.16
CA LYS A 1090 -4.14 -26.93 -15.33
C LYS A 1090 -4.74 -25.60 -15.75
N THR A 1091 -4.81 -25.33 -17.06
CA THR A 1091 -5.41 -24.11 -17.60
C THR A 1091 -6.89 -24.27 -17.94
N GLN A 1092 -7.41 -25.51 -17.95
CA GLN A 1092 -8.78 -25.86 -18.35
C GLN A 1092 -9.11 -25.45 -19.79
N GLU A 1093 -8.10 -25.44 -20.66
CA GLU A 1093 -8.21 -25.04 -22.07
C GLU A 1093 -8.02 -26.22 -23.02
N GLU A 1094 -8.66 -26.13 -24.18
CA GLU A 1094 -8.41 -27.01 -25.31
C GLU A 1094 -7.16 -26.56 -26.06
N ILE A 1095 -6.15 -27.43 -26.13
CA ILE A 1095 -4.88 -27.16 -26.81
C ILE A 1095 -4.96 -27.52 -28.30
N LEU A 1096 -5.56 -28.68 -28.62
CA LEU A 1096 -5.67 -29.17 -29.99
C LEU A 1096 -7.08 -29.65 -30.28
N HIS A 1097 -7.67 -29.15 -31.37
CA HIS A 1097 -8.85 -29.69 -32.04
C HIS A 1097 -8.41 -30.22 -33.40
N GLN A 1098 -8.44 -31.53 -33.64
CA GLN A 1098 -7.99 -32.10 -34.91
C GLN A 1098 -9.10 -32.88 -35.60
N GLU A 1099 -9.40 -32.46 -36.83
CA GLU A 1099 -10.33 -33.10 -37.76
C GLU A 1099 -9.51 -33.81 -38.84
N GLY A 1100 -9.88 -35.05 -39.18
CA GLY A 1100 -9.18 -35.80 -40.22
C GLY A 1100 -9.70 -37.20 -40.47
N HIS A 1101 -10.51 -37.75 -39.57
CA HIS A 1101 -11.34 -38.92 -39.88
C HIS A 1101 -12.58 -38.48 -40.67
N SER A 1102 -13.02 -39.29 -41.63
CA SER A 1102 -14.26 -39.03 -42.39
C SER A 1102 -15.52 -39.50 -41.66
N ARG A 1103 -15.35 -40.25 -40.56
CA ARG A 1103 -16.39 -40.75 -39.66
C ARG A 1103 -15.95 -40.63 -38.20
N ALA A 1104 -16.84 -40.97 -37.27
CA ALA A 1104 -16.62 -40.85 -35.83
C ALA A 1104 -15.32 -41.51 -35.34
N VAL A 1105 -14.64 -40.85 -34.40
CA VAL A 1105 -13.46 -41.40 -33.73
C VAL A 1105 -13.92 -42.17 -32.50
N HIS A 1106 -13.57 -43.46 -32.40
CA HIS A 1106 -14.07 -44.35 -31.34
C HIS A 1106 -13.07 -44.52 -30.19
N ASP A 1107 -11.76 -44.54 -30.46
CA ASP A 1107 -10.73 -44.75 -29.45
C ASP A 1107 -9.51 -43.87 -29.73
N ILE A 1108 -8.78 -43.55 -28.66
CA ILE A 1108 -7.57 -42.72 -28.70
C ILE A 1108 -6.54 -43.26 -27.70
N THR A 1109 -5.27 -43.29 -28.11
CA THR A 1109 -4.16 -43.77 -27.31
C THR A 1109 -2.92 -42.89 -27.43
N PHE A 1110 -2.06 -42.90 -26.41
CA PHE A 1110 -0.79 -42.19 -26.39
C PHE A 1110 0.37 -43.16 -26.37
N GLN A 1111 1.47 -42.77 -27.00
CA GLN A 1111 2.76 -43.42 -26.86
C GLN A 1111 3.30 -43.22 -25.43
N CYS A 1112 4.19 -44.11 -24.97
CA CYS A 1112 4.74 -44.07 -23.61
C CYS A 1112 5.50 -42.77 -23.29
N ASP A 1113 6.14 -42.16 -24.28
CA ASP A 1113 6.85 -40.87 -24.16
C ASP A 1113 5.91 -39.66 -24.21
N GLY A 1114 4.66 -39.85 -24.64
CA GLY A 1114 3.68 -38.79 -24.81
C GLY A 1114 3.93 -37.89 -26.01
N SER A 1115 4.79 -38.27 -26.97
CA SER A 1115 5.06 -37.44 -28.15
C SER A 1115 4.00 -37.64 -29.25
N LEU A 1116 3.51 -38.87 -29.41
CA LEU A 1116 2.52 -39.25 -30.41
C LEU A 1116 1.18 -39.65 -29.78
N SER A 1117 0.08 -39.33 -30.48
CA SER A 1117 -1.24 -39.90 -30.24
C SER A 1117 -1.68 -40.74 -31.44
N ALA A 1118 -2.48 -41.78 -31.19
CA ALA A 1118 -3.08 -42.59 -32.24
C ALA A 1118 -4.59 -42.69 -32.03
N THR A 1119 -5.35 -42.57 -33.12
CA THR A 1119 -6.80 -42.54 -33.13
C THR A 1119 -7.36 -43.66 -34.00
N ALA A 1120 -8.46 -44.26 -33.52
CA ALA A 1120 -9.21 -45.27 -34.26
C ALA A 1120 -10.52 -44.66 -34.77
N GLY A 1121 -10.75 -44.70 -36.08
CA GLY A 1121 -11.95 -44.18 -36.71
C GLY A 1121 -12.91 -45.26 -37.21
N MET A 1122 -14.19 -44.88 -37.25
CA MET A 1122 -15.23 -45.64 -37.92
C MET A 1122 -15.15 -45.57 -39.46
N ASP A 1123 -14.16 -44.86 -39.99
CA ASP A 1123 -13.83 -44.78 -41.41
C ASP A 1123 -12.94 -45.94 -41.89
N ALA A 1124 -12.72 -46.95 -41.04
CA ALA A 1124 -11.82 -48.10 -41.25
C ALA A 1124 -10.32 -47.76 -41.20
N TYR A 1125 -9.97 -46.51 -40.89
CA TYR A 1125 -8.59 -46.06 -40.74
C TYR A 1125 -8.25 -45.83 -39.28
N GLY A 1126 -7.02 -46.18 -38.91
CA GLY A 1126 -6.34 -45.59 -37.77
C GLY A 1126 -5.40 -44.47 -38.24
N ARG A 1127 -5.20 -43.44 -37.43
CA ARG A 1127 -4.26 -42.34 -37.73
C ARG A 1127 -3.32 -42.11 -36.56
N ILE A 1128 -2.11 -41.66 -36.85
CA ILE A 1128 -1.12 -41.27 -35.84
C ILE A 1128 -0.81 -39.79 -36.01
N TRP A 1129 -0.77 -39.07 -34.89
CA TRP A 1129 -0.65 -37.63 -34.83
C TRP A 1129 0.56 -37.23 -33.99
N ASP A 1130 1.27 -36.21 -34.45
CA ASP A 1130 2.28 -35.51 -33.67
C ASP A 1130 1.59 -34.53 -32.72
N LEU A 1131 1.76 -34.67 -31.41
CA LEU A 1131 1.15 -33.75 -30.44
C LEU A 1131 1.80 -32.37 -30.42
N ARG A 1132 3.04 -32.24 -30.90
CA ARG A 1132 3.71 -30.94 -30.98
C ARG A 1132 3.19 -30.09 -32.14
N THR A 1133 2.88 -30.72 -33.27
CA THR A 1133 2.48 -30.02 -34.49
C THR A 1133 1.00 -30.18 -34.85
N GLY A 1134 0.28 -31.11 -34.20
CA GLY A 1134 -1.10 -31.45 -34.51
C GLY A 1134 -1.28 -32.17 -35.84
N ARG A 1135 -0.21 -32.51 -36.57
CA ARG A 1135 -0.28 -33.10 -37.92
C ARG A 1135 -0.41 -34.61 -37.87
N CYS A 1136 -1.19 -35.16 -38.80
CA CYS A 1136 -1.24 -36.61 -39.06
C CYS A 1136 0.08 -37.03 -39.73
N ILE A 1137 0.82 -37.93 -39.10
CA ILE A 1137 2.11 -38.46 -39.60
C ILE A 1137 1.90 -39.74 -40.42
N MET A 1138 0.93 -40.58 -40.03
CA MET A 1138 0.74 -41.90 -40.64
C MET A 1138 -0.73 -42.30 -40.70
N PHE A 1139 -1.11 -42.91 -41.83
CA PHE A 1139 -2.39 -43.57 -42.05
C PHE A 1139 -2.22 -45.09 -41.93
N LEU A 1140 -3.04 -45.73 -41.11
CA LEU A 1140 -3.06 -47.18 -40.93
C LEU A 1140 -4.08 -47.80 -41.88
N GLU A 1141 -3.69 -47.96 -43.15
CA GLU A 1141 -4.53 -48.49 -44.21
C GLU A 1141 -4.44 -50.02 -44.29
N GLY A 1142 -5.57 -50.71 -44.14
CA GLY A 1142 -5.62 -52.16 -44.33
C GLY A 1142 -6.81 -52.88 -43.68
N HIS A 1143 -7.57 -52.23 -42.81
CA HIS A 1143 -8.84 -52.78 -42.31
C HIS A 1143 -9.97 -52.52 -43.31
N LEU A 1144 -10.88 -53.47 -43.47
CA LEU A 1144 -12.02 -53.36 -44.40
C LEU A 1144 -13.27 -52.75 -43.75
N LYS A 1145 -13.27 -52.63 -42.42
CA LYS A 1145 -14.39 -52.23 -41.58
C LYS A 1145 -13.95 -51.31 -40.43
N PRO A 1146 -14.88 -50.63 -39.71
CA PRO A 1146 -14.58 -49.70 -38.62
C PRO A 1146 -13.54 -50.23 -37.62
N VAL A 1147 -12.56 -49.40 -37.27
CA VAL A 1147 -11.57 -49.71 -36.23
C VAL A 1147 -12.15 -49.23 -34.89
N LEU A 1148 -12.32 -50.15 -33.95
CA LEU A 1148 -13.01 -49.88 -32.69
C LEU A 1148 -12.05 -49.68 -31.52
N SER A 1149 -10.84 -50.24 -31.59
CA SER A 1149 -9.85 -50.09 -30.54
C SER A 1149 -8.44 -50.00 -31.07
N ILE A 1150 -7.60 -49.27 -30.34
CA ILE A 1150 -6.21 -48.99 -30.68
C ILE A 1150 -5.39 -48.88 -29.38
N ASP A 1151 -4.21 -49.49 -29.35
CA ASP A 1151 -3.33 -49.44 -28.19
C ASP A 1151 -1.85 -49.55 -28.60
N PHE A 1152 -1.00 -48.76 -27.93
CA PHE A 1152 0.45 -48.79 -28.13
C PHE A 1152 1.06 -49.90 -27.27
N SER A 1153 2.09 -50.55 -27.81
CA SER A 1153 2.96 -51.41 -27.01
C SER A 1153 3.85 -50.57 -26.09
N PRO A 1154 4.28 -51.13 -24.93
CA PRO A 1154 5.21 -50.43 -24.03
C PRO A 1154 6.57 -50.10 -24.65
N ASN A 1155 6.96 -50.83 -25.71
CA ASN A 1155 8.20 -50.54 -26.44
C ASN A 1155 8.09 -49.25 -27.30
N GLY A 1156 6.90 -48.67 -27.45
CA GLY A 1156 6.65 -47.43 -28.19
C GLY A 1156 6.72 -47.54 -29.72
N TYR A 1157 7.14 -48.68 -30.28
CA TYR A 1157 7.34 -48.86 -31.74
C TYR A 1157 6.23 -49.68 -32.40
N HIS A 1158 5.46 -50.45 -31.64
CA HIS A 1158 4.37 -51.26 -32.17
C HIS A 1158 3.01 -50.72 -31.73
N LEU A 1159 2.03 -50.94 -32.59
CA LEU A 1159 0.67 -50.48 -32.38
C LEU A 1159 -0.28 -51.59 -32.82
N ALA A 1160 -1.29 -51.89 -32.01
CA ALA A 1160 -2.30 -52.87 -32.35
C ALA A 1160 -3.65 -52.20 -32.56
N THR A 1161 -4.35 -52.60 -33.61
CA THR A 1161 -5.70 -52.14 -33.96
C THR A 1161 -6.65 -53.32 -33.99
N GLY A 1162 -7.84 -53.14 -33.41
CA GLY A 1162 -8.95 -54.10 -33.45
C GLY A 1162 -10.11 -53.54 -34.24
N SER A 1163 -10.64 -54.34 -35.17
CA SER A 1163 -11.69 -53.91 -36.10
C SER A 1163 -12.88 -54.87 -36.12
N GLU A 1164 -13.97 -54.39 -36.70
CA GLU A 1164 -15.18 -55.16 -37.00
C GLU A 1164 -14.99 -56.17 -38.16
N ASP A 1165 -13.83 -56.17 -38.82
CA ASP A 1165 -13.44 -57.21 -39.78
C ASP A 1165 -12.96 -58.52 -39.13
N ASN A 1166 -13.13 -58.64 -37.81
CA ASN A 1166 -12.69 -59.76 -36.95
C ASN A 1166 -11.16 -59.90 -36.82
N LEU A 1167 -10.39 -58.98 -37.40
CA LEU A 1167 -8.95 -59.00 -37.38
C LEU A 1167 -8.40 -58.07 -36.29
N CYS A 1168 -7.29 -58.49 -35.71
CA CYS A 1168 -6.38 -57.61 -34.99
C CYS A 1168 -5.12 -57.44 -35.83
N LYS A 1169 -4.77 -56.19 -36.15
CA LYS A 1169 -3.59 -55.87 -36.95
C LYS A 1169 -2.52 -55.22 -36.10
N ILE A 1170 -1.27 -55.56 -36.36
CA ILE A 1170 -0.11 -55.01 -35.66
C ILE A 1170 0.74 -54.26 -36.67
N TRP A 1171 1.08 -53.04 -36.29
CA TRP A 1171 1.79 -52.05 -37.09
C TRP A 1171 3.14 -51.74 -36.45
N ASP A 1172 4.19 -51.63 -37.25
CA ASP A 1172 5.49 -51.09 -36.81
C ASP A 1172 5.63 -49.67 -37.37
N LEU A 1173 5.75 -48.70 -36.45
CA LEU A 1173 5.86 -47.27 -36.76
C LEU A 1173 7.13 -46.94 -37.53
N ARG A 1174 8.21 -47.72 -37.34
CA ARG A 1174 9.51 -47.45 -38.01
C ARG A 1174 9.50 -47.84 -39.47
N GLN A 1175 8.71 -48.87 -39.80
CA GLN A 1175 8.62 -49.40 -41.16
C GLN A 1175 7.39 -48.90 -41.91
N ILE A 1176 6.51 -48.15 -41.22
CA ILE A 1176 5.27 -47.56 -41.77
C ILE A 1176 4.43 -48.62 -42.51
N LYS A 1177 4.35 -49.84 -41.95
CA LYS A 1177 3.61 -50.94 -42.58
C LYS A 1177 2.97 -51.87 -41.56
N ASN A 1178 1.96 -52.62 -42.03
CA ASN A 1178 1.40 -53.75 -41.30
C ASN A 1178 2.46 -54.86 -41.22
N VAL A 1179 2.73 -55.36 -40.03
CA VAL A 1179 3.67 -56.48 -39.82
C VAL A 1179 2.93 -57.80 -39.65
N TYR A 1180 1.81 -57.79 -38.91
CA TYR A 1180 0.98 -58.97 -38.68
C TYR A 1180 -0.50 -58.65 -38.78
N SER A 1181 -1.25 -59.60 -39.35
CA SER A 1181 -2.71 -59.62 -39.36
C SER A 1181 -3.19 -60.91 -38.68
N ILE A 1182 -3.76 -60.77 -37.49
CA ILE A 1182 -4.20 -61.87 -36.64
C ILE A 1182 -5.71 -62.04 -36.82
N ALA A 1183 -6.16 -63.22 -37.25
CA ALA A 1183 -7.56 -63.63 -37.21
C ALA A 1183 -7.96 -63.95 -35.77
N ALA A 1184 -8.22 -62.90 -34.99
CA ALA A 1184 -8.34 -63.00 -33.55
C ALA A 1184 -9.62 -63.74 -33.13
N HIS A 1185 -10.77 -63.42 -33.74
CA HIS A 1185 -12.09 -63.82 -33.26
C HIS A 1185 -13.07 -64.18 -34.39
N GLN A 1186 -14.20 -64.78 -34.05
CA GLN A 1186 -15.28 -65.10 -35.02
C GLN A 1186 -16.27 -63.94 -35.22
N ASN A 1187 -16.21 -62.94 -34.34
CA ASN A 1187 -17.04 -61.73 -34.37
C ASN A 1187 -16.18 -60.49 -34.06
N LEU A 1188 -16.76 -59.29 -34.17
CA LEU A 1188 -16.04 -58.02 -34.06
C LEU A 1188 -15.18 -57.93 -32.80
N VAL A 1189 -13.98 -57.38 -32.95
CA VAL A 1189 -13.02 -57.18 -31.84
C VAL A 1189 -13.36 -55.85 -31.16
N SER A 1190 -13.82 -55.91 -29.91
CA SER A 1190 -14.28 -54.74 -29.16
C SER A 1190 -13.13 -53.98 -28.50
N THR A 1191 -12.10 -54.68 -28.03
CA THR A 1191 -10.94 -54.06 -27.37
C THR A 1191 -9.66 -54.82 -27.70
N VAL A 1192 -8.56 -54.06 -27.76
CA VAL A 1192 -7.20 -54.59 -27.90
C VAL A 1192 -6.33 -53.88 -26.88
N LYS A 1193 -5.59 -54.64 -26.06
CA LYS A 1193 -4.72 -54.09 -25.02
C LYS A 1193 -3.40 -54.83 -24.91
N PHE A 1194 -2.30 -54.07 -24.92
CA PHE A 1194 -0.98 -54.62 -24.62
C PHE A 1194 -0.77 -54.72 -23.10
N GLN A 1195 0.00 -55.73 -22.66
CA GLN A 1195 0.54 -55.76 -21.30
C GLN A 1195 1.34 -54.47 -21.04
N ARG A 1196 1.05 -53.75 -19.95
CA ARG A 1196 1.54 -52.38 -19.74
C ARG A 1196 3.02 -52.26 -19.34
N THR A 1197 3.65 -53.30 -18.80
CA THR A 1197 5.03 -53.25 -18.27
C THR A 1197 6.06 -53.84 -19.23
N GLU A 1198 5.91 -55.12 -19.58
CA GLU A 1198 6.92 -55.86 -20.36
C GLU A 1198 6.51 -56.10 -21.82
N GLY A 1199 5.22 -55.95 -22.14
CA GLY A 1199 4.69 -56.12 -23.51
C GLY A 1199 4.72 -57.55 -24.05
N HIS A 1200 4.83 -58.58 -23.19
CA HIS A 1200 4.99 -59.97 -23.60
C HIS A 1200 3.73 -60.60 -24.21
N TYR A 1201 2.55 -60.08 -23.89
CA TYR A 1201 1.29 -60.56 -24.44
C TYR A 1201 0.30 -59.44 -24.78
N LEU A 1202 -0.61 -59.75 -25.71
CA LEU A 1202 -1.72 -58.91 -26.17
C LEU A 1202 -3.05 -59.56 -25.79
N VAL A 1203 -3.97 -58.76 -25.26
CA VAL A 1203 -5.33 -59.19 -24.91
C VAL A 1203 -6.29 -58.68 -25.98
N THR A 1204 -7.08 -59.58 -26.55
CA THR A 1204 -8.18 -59.22 -27.45
C THR A 1204 -9.50 -59.68 -26.82
N ALA A 1205 -10.50 -58.81 -26.79
CA ALA A 1205 -11.87 -59.20 -26.42
C ALA A 1205 -12.83 -58.97 -27.59
N SER A 1206 -13.84 -59.82 -27.69
CA SER A 1206 -14.75 -59.84 -28.82
C SER A 1206 -16.20 -60.08 -28.40
N TYR A 1207 -17.11 -59.77 -29.31
CA TYR A 1207 -18.53 -60.08 -29.22
C TYR A 1207 -18.85 -61.56 -29.47
N ASP A 1208 -17.83 -62.42 -29.65
CA ASP A 1208 -17.96 -63.88 -29.66
C ASP A 1208 -17.96 -64.51 -28.24
N ASN A 1209 -18.10 -63.67 -27.20
CA ASN A 1209 -18.09 -64.03 -25.78
C ASN A 1209 -16.74 -64.54 -25.25
N THR A 1210 -15.66 -64.43 -26.04
CA THR A 1210 -14.33 -64.90 -25.64
C THR A 1210 -13.33 -63.74 -25.48
N ILE A 1211 -12.39 -63.92 -24.56
CA ILE A 1211 -11.16 -63.12 -24.48
C ILE A 1211 -9.99 -64.03 -24.84
N LYS A 1212 -9.09 -63.57 -25.71
CA LYS A 1212 -7.89 -64.32 -26.08
C LYS A 1212 -6.62 -63.57 -25.70
N LEU A 1213 -5.63 -64.34 -25.25
CA LEU A 1213 -4.28 -63.87 -24.93
C LEU A 1213 -3.30 -64.36 -26.00
N TRP A 1214 -2.52 -63.44 -26.56
CA TRP A 1214 -1.58 -63.70 -27.65
C TRP A 1214 -0.16 -63.39 -27.22
N MET A 1215 0.80 -64.28 -27.50
CA MET A 1215 2.21 -64.05 -27.17
C MET A 1215 2.90 -63.19 -28.25
N HIS A 1216 3.73 -62.23 -27.84
CA HIS A 1216 4.38 -61.26 -28.74
C HIS A 1216 5.42 -61.87 -29.71
N SER A 1217 6.03 -63.01 -29.40
CA SER A 1217 7.09 -63.62 -30.23
C SER A 1217 6.57 -64.41 -31.44
N THR A 1218 5.43 -65.08 -31.29
CA THR A 1218 4.87 -65.98 -32.31
C THR A 1218 3.43 -65.64 -32.71
N TRP A 1219 2.77 -64.69 -32.02
CA TRP A 1219 1.35 -64.34 -32.19
C TRP A 1219 0.41 -65.54 -32.20
N SER A 1220 0.76 -66.58 -31.44
CA SER A 1220 -0.09 -67.73 -31.17
C SER A 1220 -0.99 -67.47 -29.96
N ALA A 1221 -2.23 -67.95 -30.00
CA ALA A 1221 -3.16 -67.85 -28.88
C ALA A 1221 -2.67 -68.74 -27.73
N LEU A 1222 -2.33 -68.14 -26.59
CA LEU A 1222 -1.93 -68.83 -25.36
C LEU A 1222 -3.15 -69.39 -24.63
N TYR A 1223 -4.19 -68.57 -24.46
CA TYR A 1223 -5.39 -68.92 -23.71
C TYR A 1223 -6.64 -68.27 -24.31
N SER A 1224 -7.77 -68.98 -24.24
CA SER A 1224 -9.10 -68.46 -24.56
C SER A 1224 -9.95 -68.52 -23.29
N LEU A 1225 -10.21 -67.37 -22.67
CA LEU A 1225 -11.03 -67.26 -21.48
C LEU A 1225 -12.50 -67.18 -21.89
N THR A 1226 -13.23 -68.25 -21.59
CA THR A 1226 -14.68 -68.37 -21.83
C THR A 1226 -15.41 -68.34 -20.50
N GLY A 1227 -16.19 -67.29 -20.25
CA GLY A 1227 -17.00 -67.23 -19.04
C GLY A 1227 -18.12 -66.21 -19.05
N HIS A 1228 -18.18 -65.30 -20.03
CA HIS A 1228 -19.32 -64.41 -20.18
C HIS A 1228 -20.42 -65.08 -21.00
N GLU A 1229 -21.67 -64.85 -20.60
CA GLU A 1229 -22.84 -65.41 -21.29
C GLU A 1229 -23.27 -64.55 -22.50
N GLN A 1230 -22.81 -63.30 -22.53
CA GLN A 1230 -23.08 -62.34 -23.61
C GLN A 1230 -21.80 -61.63 -24.09
N LYS A 1231 -21.99 -60.73 -25.06
CA LYS A 1231 -20.97 -59.97 -25.78
C LYS A 1231 -20.09 -59.15 -24.83
N ILE A 1232 -18.78 -59.21 -25.02
CA ILE A 1232 -17.81 -58.51 -24.17
C ILE A 1232 -17.55 -57.12 -24.73
N MET A 1233 -17.81 -56.09 -23.92
CA MET A 1233 -17.74 -54.69 -24.33
C MET A 1233 -16.32 -54.12 -24.22
N SER A 1234 -15.59 -54.48 -23.17
CA SER A 1234 -14.25 -53.95 -22.91
C SER A 1234 -13.48 -54.86 -21.97
N ALA A 1235 -12.16 -54.71 -22.01
CA ALA A 1235 -11.21 -55.37 -21.14
C ALA A 1235 -10.07 -54.41 -20.83
N ASP A 1236 -9.56 -54.48 -19.60
CA ASP A 1236 -8.37 -53.74 -19.18
C ASP A 1236 -7.45 -54.62 -18.33
N ILE A 1237 -6.17 -54.24 -18.28
CA ILE A 1237 -5.11 -54.99 -17.61
C ILE A 1237 -4.54 -54.11 -16.49
N SER A 1238 -4.34 -54.70 -15.32
CA SER A 1238 -3.69 -54.04 -14.20
C SER A 1238 -2.23 -53.67 -14.53
N ARG A 1239 -1.70 -52.63 -13.89
CA ARG A 1239 -0.31 -52.16 -14.12
C ARG A 1239 0.73 -53.24 -13.80
N ASP A 1240 0.47 -54.10 -12.84
CA ASP A 1240 1.33 -55.23 -12.47
C ASP A 1240 1.15 -56.46 -13.38
N GLY A 1241 0.22 -56.40 -14.35
CA GLY A 1241 -0.12 -57.50 -15.26
C GLY A 1241 -0.78 -58.71 -14.58
N ARG A 1242 -1.06 -58.63 -13.28
CA ARG A 1242 -1.57 -59.77 -12.50
C ARG A 1242 -3.07 -59.99 -12.65
N TRP A 1243 -3.81 -58.99 -13.13
CA TRP A 1243 -5.26 -59.03 -13.20
C TRP A 1243 -5.74 -58.51 -14.54
N ILE A 1244 -6.74 -59.19 -15.11
CA ILE A 1244 -7.47 -58.74 -16.29
C ILE A 1244 -8.91 -58.53 -15.87
N ALA A 1245 -9.46 -57.34 -16.11
CA ALA A 1245 -10.85 -57.02 -15.82
C ALA A 1245 -11.64 -56.97 -17.13
N THR A 1246 -12.81 -57.62 -17.18
CA THR A 1246 -13.65 -57.73 -18.38
C THR A 1246 -15.08 -57.35 -18.06
N VAL A 1247 -15.76 -56.67 -18.99
CA VAL A 1247 -17.13 -56.20 -18.84
C VAL A 1247 -17.97 -56.65 -20.01
N SER A 1248 -19.19 -57.14 -19.75
CA SER A 1248 -20.07 -57.76 -20.74
C SER A 1248 -21.51 -57.23 -20.69
N TYR A 1249 -22.26 -57.45 -21.77
CA TYR A 1249 -23.69 -57.16 -21.88
C TYR A 1249 -24.56 -58.01 -20.94
N ASP A 1250 -24.00 -59.07 -20.35
CA ASP A 1250 -24.66 -59.88 -19.31
C ASP A 1250 -24.86 -59.14 -17.97
N ARG A 1251 -24.49 -57.85 -17.91
CA ARG A 1251 -24.51 -56.98 -16.72
C ARG A 1251 -23.53 -57.41 -15.63
N THR A 1252 -22.55 -58.24 -15.97
CA THR A 1252 -21.47 -58.66 -15.07
C THR A 1252 -20.13 -58.11 -15.51
N PHE A 1253 -19.25 -57.89 -14.54
CA PHE A 1253 -17.82 -57.73 -14.77
C PHE A 1253 -17.08 -58.89 -14.10
N LYS A 1254 -16.03 -59.39 -14.73
CA LYS A 1254 -15.20 -60.49 -14.22
C LYS A 1254 -13.75 -60.03 -14.07
N ILE A 1255 -13.11 -60.47 -13.00
CA ILE A 1255 -11.69 -60.24 -12.75
C ILE A 1255 -11.00 -61.59 -12.83
N TRP A 1256 -10.05 -61.69 -13.75
CA TRP A 1256 -9.27 -62.89 -14.01
C TRP A 1256 -7.89 -62.72 -13.40
N SER A 1257 -7.47 -63.69 -12.58
CA SER A 1257 -6.11 -63.71 -12.05
C SER A 1257 -5.15 -64.28 -13.09
N ALA A 1258 -4.03 -63.62 -13.36
CA ALA A 1258 -2.98 -64.13 -14.23
C ALA A 1258 -2.30 -65.40 -13.66
N LYS A 1259 -2.49 -65.69 -12.36
CA LYS A 1259 -2.03 -66.94 -11.71
C LYS A 1259 -2.92 -68.16 -12.02
N GLN A 1260 -4.19 -67.98 -12.36
CA GLN A 1260 -5.02 -69.06 -12.96
C GLN A 1260 -4.68 -69.30 -14.45
N ILE A 1261 -3.74 -68.53 -15.00
CA ILE A 1261 -3.32 -68.51 -16.41
C ILE A 1261 -1.83 -68.93 -16.52
N ARG A 1262 -1.24 -69.54 -15.48
CA ARG A 1262 0.10 -70.15 -15.51
C ARG A 1262 0.03 -71.66 -15.45
#